data_AF-A0A1C5ZR85-F1
#
_entry.id   AF-A0A1C5ZR85-F1
#
_cell.length_a   1.000
_cell.length_b   1.000
_cell.length_c   1.000
_cell.angle_alpha   90.00
_cell.angle_beta   90.00
_cell.angle_gamma   90.00
#
_symmetry.space_group_name_H-M   'P 1'
#
loop_
_entity.id
_entity.type
_entity.pdbx_description
1 polymer ?
#
loop_
_entity_poly.entity_id
_entity_poly.type
_entity_poly.pdbx_seq_one_letter_code
_entity_poly.pdbx_strand_id
1 'polypeptide(L)'
;MNEYLENQLNKSVVYQQLKDNCERNNQHEVLALVAKVGTFAVERLKTVIKNMPEFTLHDDTHIFNMLTIIGKLIPQENMRKLSTPDLFMLIVSVFLHDIGMAPDEKHILAWKNQLPETEYDEELKEEREKFARFRLTYTHQLADIERLEAEQEFSKAQLLEDYIVTEYIRTTHSIRAREIIAKYWAGEIVYQDTDLTEDLATICFSHNESYTYLLQMETFRVCGQDEYLCIPFVATVLRLADIIDFDPKRTPSVLFSHLAVKNPVSLSEWKKHQSINAWTISPRKLLFSAQCEHPAIEATILAFCDQIDEELRNGTVILSNLSDEGMDIDVEVYKIPLPPQVDRRKIQAKKDIISGKSIYRYHDTKFSLSKKQIIDLLMGTKLYGKPEVALRELLQNSIDACLLRQKLSELWGIEYTPKVNVSLYTKNNVDYLRVSDNGVGMNQHIIDNYYTNVGCSYYSSREFSELMVSFKSSFTPISRFGIGILSCFMVCDSMEVTTRRIRERFECDEALHISIEGYESLFVISDSDKKEPGTDTILTLRPVHPWDRMNEEEFMQCIKAIVPNPAVQIEIETNKGSELYSSDYFDDLDLEPLLDYSWNNTKNIRKIDIDLTCEEYGFKGRGCIGILTKNGLPAEEIEILSKDVEIDGEIYTLSSNIKYKTNCITETSTSISVDEDGEIDTNTSWSERFKSKSSLSIHGIEVPYNLFPDYSNRMSKAVLKIPFPFSFRLDIGVNSDLNLNSARDQIIYDEKWLTFEENLYRIICRRLKDILSSSDWKILNEIIQKNNTDTFCRVANSFE
;
A
#
# COMPACT_ATOMS: atom_id res chain seq x y z
N MET A 1 35.20 33.47 -18.56
CA MET A 1 35.01 32.79 -17.27
C MET A 1 34.75 33.87 -16.22
N ASN A 2 33.81 33.69 -15.30
CA ASN A 2 33.69 34.60 -14.15
C ASN A 2 34.95 34.44 -13.29
N GLU A 3 35.60 35.54 -12.89
CA GLU A 3 36.85 35.55 -12.10
C GLU A 3 36.72 34.70 -10.81
N TYR A 4 35.51 34.60 -10.26
CA TYR A 4 35.20 33.73 -9.13
C TYR A 4 35.32 32.22 -9.45
N LEU A 5 34.74 31.77 -10.57
CA LEU A 5 34.74 30.36 -10.98
C LEU A 5 36.19 29.89 -11.27
N GLU A 6 36.96 30.74 -11.95
CA GLU A 6 38.37 30.48 -12.25
C GLU A 6 39.21 30.33 -10.97
N ASN A 7 39.01 31.22 -10.00
CA ASN A 7 39.69 31.16 -8.72
C ASN A 7 39.34 29.92 -7.89
N GLN A 8 38.11 29.41 -7.99
CA GLN A 8 37.72 28.18 -7.29
C GLN A 8 38.26 26.93 -7.99
N LEU A 9 38.15 26.86 -9.32
CA LEU A 9 38.70 25.75 -10.11
C LEU A 9 40.21 25.61 -9.92
N ASN A 10 40.95 26.73 -9.87
CA ASN A 10 42.39 26.71 -9.63
C ASN A 10 42.80 26.14 -8.25
N LYS A 11 41.88 25.97 -7.30
CA LYS A 11 42.13 25.27 -6.02
C LYS A 11 41.95 23.76 -6.12
N SER A 12 41.27 23.26 -7.15
CA SER A 12 41.02 21.84 -7.36
C SER A 12 42.27 21.16 -7.93
N VAL A 13 42.76 20.13 -7.23
CA VAL A 13 43.89 19.31 -7.68
C VAL A 13 43.57 18.61 -9.01
N VAL A 14 42.31 18.21 -9.22
CA VAL A 14 41.85 17.56 -10.46
C VAL A 14 41.95 18.53 -11.64
N TYR A 15 41.51 19.78 -11.43
CA TYR A 15 41.58 20.81 -12.47
C TYR A 15 43.00 21.26 -12.77
N GLN A 16 43.87 21.35 -11.74
CA GLN A 16 45.29 21.62 -11.94
C GLN A 16 45.95 20.53 -12.79
N GLN A 17 45.64 19.25 -12.54
CA GLN A 17 46.16 18.15 -13.35
C GLN A 17 45.62 18.19 -14.79
N LEU A 18 44.34 18.50 -14.98
CA LEU A 18 43.76 18.69 -16.32
C LEU A 18 44.50 19.80 -17.07
N LYS A 19 44.73 20.94 -16.41
CA LYS A 19 45.45 22.07 -16.98
C LYS A 19 46.87 21.70 -17.40
N ASP A 20 47.60 20.98 -16.54
CA ASP A 20 48.95 20.49 -16.85
C ASP A 20 48.95 19.55 -18.06
N ASN A 21 47.96 18.66 -18.19
CA ASN A 21 47.83 17.76 -19.35
C ASN A 21 47.50 18.54 -20.63
N CYS A 22 46.54 19.47 -20.57
CA CYS A 22 46.18 20.31 -21.71
C CYS A 22 47.33 21.19 -22.19
N GLU A 23 48.15 21.74 -21.27
CA GLU A 23 49.34 22.54 -21.62
C GLU A 23 50.42 21.69 -22.30
N ARG A 24 50.60 20.43 -21.89
CA ARG A 24 51.56 19.50 -22.53
C ARG A 24 51.13 19.07 -23.93
N ASN A 25 49.83 18.85 -24.11
CA ASN A 25 49.27 18.32 -25.36
C ASN A 25 48.69 19.40 -26.28
N ASN A 26 48.80 20.68 -25.92
CA ASN A 26 48.27 21.84 -26.64
C ASN A 26 46.74 21.80 -26.85
N GLN A 27 46.00 21.27 -25.87
CA GLN A 27 44.54 21.03 -25.89
C GLN A 27 43.77 22.10 -25.12
N HIS A 28 44.01 23.38 -25.42
CA HIS A 28 43.41 24.49 -24.66
C HIS A 28 41.88 24.62 -24.82
N GLU A 29 41.31 24.04 -25.87
CA GLU A 29 39.86 24.00 -26.12
C GLU A 29 39.07 23.28 -25.02
N VAL A 30 39.66 22.23 -24.41
CA VAL A 30 39.06 21.47 -23.31
C VAL A 30 38.84 22.36 -22.08
N LEU A 31 39.82 23.21 -21.76
CA LEU A 31 39.73 24.15 -20.63
C LEU A 31 38.65 25.23 -20.88
N ALA A 32 38.49 25.67 -22.13
CA ALA A 32 37.43 26.60 -22.51
C ALA A 32 36.04 25.95 -22.38
N LEU A 33 35.91 24.68 -22.73
CA LEU A 33 34.68 23.92 -22.60
C LEU A 33 34.29 23.70 -21.13
N VAL A 34 35.24 23.33 -20.26
CA VAL A 34 35.03 23.27 -18.80
C VAL A 34 34.53 24.61 -18.26
N ALA A 35 35.10 25.72 -18.73
CA ALA A 35 34.66 27.06 -18.34
C ALA A 35 33.21 27.35 -18.75
N LYS A 36 32.84 26.96 -19.98
CA LYS A 36 31.50 27.14 -20.56
C LYS A 36 30.47 26.33 -19.77
N VAL A 37 30.74 25.05 -19.55
CA VAL A 37 29.88 24.15 -18.75
C VAL A 37 29.76 24.63 -17.32
N GLY A 38 30.88 24.95 -16.67
CA GLY A 38 30.87 25.39 -15.27
C GLY A 38 30.09 26.69 -15.06
N THR A 39 30.17 27.63 -16.00
CA THR A 39 29.37 28.87 -15.95
C THR A 39 27.88 28.57 -16.08
N PHE A 40 27.51 27.73 -17.06
CA PHE A 40 26.12 27.30 -17.27
C PHE A 40 25.54 26.60 -16.04
N ALA A 41 26.27 25.64 -15.48
CA ALA A 41 25.84 24.88 -14.31
C ALA A 41 25.65 25.76 -13.08
N VAL A 42 26.65 26.59 -12.74
CA VAL A 42 26.60 27.47 -11.56
C VAL A 42 25.49 28.51 -11.66
N GLU A 43 25.21 29.05 -12.85
CA GLU A 43 24.10 29.99 -13.05
C GLU A 43 22.74 29.32 -12.88
N ARG A 44 22.59 28.10 -13.40
CA ARG A 44 21.32 27.37 -13.33
C ARG A 44 21.05 26.81 -11.95
N LEU A 45 22.06 26.28 -11.25
CA LEU A 45 21.90 25.75 -9.89
C LEU A 45 21.51 26.82 -8.85
N LYS A 46 21.82 28.10 -9.09
CA LYS A 46 21.30 29.20 -8.25
C LYS A 46 19.77 29.28 -8.23
N THR A 47 19.07 28.78 -9.25
CA THR A 47 17.60 28.77 -9.26
C THR A 47 17.01 27.70 -8.33
N VAL A 48 17.76 26.66 -8.00
CA VAL A 48 17.35 25.61 -7.03
C VAL A 48 17.05 26.25 -5.67
N ILE A 49 17.92 27.15 -5.21
CA ILE A 49 17.74 27.85 -3.92
C ILE A 49 16.49 28.73 -3.92
N LYS A 50 16.14 29.33 -5.06
CA LYS A 50 14.94 30.16 -5.18
C LYS A 50 13.66 29.32 -5.04
N ASN A 51 13.66 28.14 -5.65
CA ASN A 51 12.44 27.35 -5.80
C ASN A 51 12.27 26.25 -4.74
N MET A 52 13.38 25.81 -4.12
CA MET A 52 13.43 24.77 -3.09
C MET A 52 14.27 25.23 -1.88
N PRO A 53 13.96 26.39 -1.26
CA PRO A 53 14.80 26.98 -0.21
C PRO A 53 14.93 26.10 1.05
N GLU A 54 14.01 25.14 1.23
CA GLU A 54 13.90 24.34 2.44
C GLU A 54 14.69 23.01 2.39
N PHE A 55 15.08 22.52 1.21
CA PHE A 55 15.46 21.11 1.06
C PHE A 55 16.90 20.80 0.67
N THR A 56 17.75 21.76 0.29
CA THR A 56 19.22 21.60 0.18
C THR A 56 19.92 22.86 -0.34
N LEU A 57 21.19 23.07 0.01
CA LEU A 57 22.08 23.94 -0.77
C LEU A 57 22.72 23.09 -1.89
N HIS A 58 22.09 22.99 -3.07
CA HIS A 58 22.81 22.58 -4.29
C HIS A 58 23.38 23.84 -4.95
N ASP A 59 24.23 24.55 -4.21
CA ASP A 59 24.93 25.72 -4.71
C ASP A 59 26.34 25.35 -5.21
N ASP A 60 27.08 26.36 -5.65
CA ASP A 60 28.45 26.18 -6.13
C ASP A 60 29.39 25.58 -5.08
N THR A 61 29.07 25.67 -3.78
CA THR A 61 29.85 25.05 -2.70
C THR A 61 29.85 23.53 -2.82
N HIS A 62 28.70 22.91 -3.13
CA HIS A 62 28.57 21.47 -3.28
C HIS A 62 29.47 20.94 -4.42
N ILE A 63 29.41 21.59 -5.59
CA ILE A 63 30.24 21.26 -6.76
C ILE A 63 31.74 21.31 -6.40
N PHE A 64 32.19 22.40 -5.77
CA PHE A 64 33.62 22.55 -5.45
C PHE A 64 34.06 21.62 -4.31
N ASN A 65 33.17 21.27 -3.37
CA ASN A 65 33.42 20.25 -2.36
C ASN A 65 33.61 18.87 -3.01
N MET A 66 32.75 18.49 -3.96
CA MET A 66 32.90 17.24 -4.71
C MET A 66 34.24 17.18 -5.43
N LEU A 67 34.63 18.25 -6.16
CA LEU A 67 35.96 18.30 -6.80
C LEU A 67 37.11 18.16 -5.80
N THR A 68 36.95 18.71 -4.59
CA THR A 68 37.91 18.55 -3.49
C THR A 68 37.93 17.11 -2.95
N ILE A 69 36.78 16.44 -2.88
CA ILE A 69 36.66 15.03 -2.47
C ILE A 69 37.32 14.12 -3.49
N ILE A 70 37.04 14.32 -4.78
CA ILE A 70 37.66 13.58 -5.89
C ILE A 70 39.19 13.67 -5.81
N GLY A 71 39.73 14.87 -5.59
CA GLY A 71 41.17 15.09 -5.43
C GLY A 71 41.79 14.40 -4.20
N LYS A 72 40.99 14.00 -3.21
CA LYS A 72 41.45 13.24 -2.03
C LYS A 72 41.18 11.73 -2.13
N LEU A 73 40.18 11.33 -2.93
CA LEU A 73 39.84 9.93 -3.23
C LEU A 73 40.92 9.31 -4.11
N ILE A 74 41.27 9.99 -5.21
CA ILE A 74 42.24 9.49 -6.19
C ILE A 74 43.65 9.78 -5.68
N PRO A 75 44.51 8.77 -5.47
CA PRO A 75 45.91 8.98 -5.10
C PRO A 75 46.65 9.82 -6.16
N GLN A 76 47.58 10.67 -5.72
CA GLN A 76 48.30 11.57 -6.62
C GLN A 76 49.09 10.84 -7.73
N GLU A 77 49.57 9.62 -7.45
CA GLU A 77 50.27 8.79 -8.45
C GLU A 77 49.33 8.32 -9.57
N ASN A 78 48.11 7.90 -9.23
CA ASN A 78 47.07 7.51 -10.18
C ASN A 78 46.57 8.75 -10.95
N MET A 79 46.30 9.86 -10.25
CA MET A 79 45.80 11.11 -10.85
C MET A 79 46.70 11.61 -11.98
N ARG A 80 48.03 11.54 -11.81
CA ARG A 80 49.01 11.96 -12.82
C ARG A 80 49.05 11.10 -14.08
N LYS A 81 48.51 9.87 -13.99
CA LYS A 81 48.45 8.91 -15.10
C LYS A 81 47.09 8.91 -15.81
N LEU A 82 46.08 9.59 -15.26
CA LEU A 82 44.78 9.72 -15.92
C LEU A 82 44.91 10.52 -17.22
N SER A 83 44.12 10.11 -18.21
CA SER A 83 44.09 10.77 -19.52
C SER A 83 43.40 12.14 -19.44
N THR A 84 43.56 12.98 -20.47
CA THR A 84 42.81 14.24 -20.57
C THR A 84 41.30 13.99 -20.60
N PRO A 85 40.75 13.03 -21.38
CA PRO A 85 39.33 12.68 -21.32
C PRO A 85 38.82 12.30 -19.93
N ASP A 86 39.56 11.49 -19.16
CA ASP A 86 39.13 11.09 -17.80
C ASP A 86 38.99 12.32 -16.88
N LEU A 87 40.01 13.17 -16.84
CA LEU A 87 40.03 14.38 -16.01
C LEU A 87 38.96 15.39 -16.44
N PHE A 88 38.76 15.53 -17.76
CA PHE A 88 37.73 16.37 -18.34
C PHE A 88 36.33 15.90 -17.91
N MET A 89 36.05 14.60 -18.06
CA MET A 89 34.75 14.01 -17.74
C MET A 89 34.48 13.97 -16.23
N LEU A 90 35.50 13.76 -15.38
CA LEU A 90 35.38 13.91 -13.92
C LEU A 90 34.90 15.31 -13.52
N ILE A 91 35.39 16.36 -14.19
CA ILE A 91 35.03 17.73 -13.84
C ILE A 91 33.65 18.10 -14.39
N VAL A 92 33.41 17.81 -15.67
CA VAL A 92 32.15 18.18 -16.35
C VAL A 92 30.95 17.39 -15.80
N SER A 93 31.12 16.12 -15.43
CA SER A 93 30.06 15.33 -14.79
C SER A 93 29.66 15.90 -13.43
N VAL A 94 30.61 16.37 -12.60
CA VAL A 94 30.30 17.04 -11.33
C VAL A 94 29.44 18.30 -11.56
N PHE A 95 29.71 19.07 -12.61
CA PHE A 95 28.89 20.25 -12.93
C PHE A 95 27.47 19.91 -13.39
N LEU A 96 27.26 18.78 -14.07
CA LEU A 96 25.99 18.49 -14.74
C LEU A 96 25.15 17.37 -14.12
N HIS A 97 25.68 16.52 -13.23
CA HIS A 97 24.92 15.39 -12.67
C HIS A 97 23.62 15.84 -11.98
N ASP A 98 23.71 16.93 -11.21
CA ASP A 98 22.61 17.52 -10.45
C ASP A 98 21.86 18.63 -11.20
N ILE A 99 22.17 18.90 -12.48
CA ILE A 99 21.55 20.00 -13.24
C ILE A 99 20.03 19.84 -13.37
N GLY A 100 19.55 18.58 -13.30
CA GLY A 100 18.14 18.25 -13.23
C GLY A 100 17.47 18.78 -11.97
N MET A 101 18.17 19.08 -10.89
CA MET A 101 17.57 19.67 -9.67
C MET A 101 17.05 21.10 -9.88
N ALA A 102 17.40 21.74 -11.02
CA ALA A 102 17.00 23.09 -11.40
C ALA A 102 15.98 23.10 -12.56
N PRO A 103 14.72 22.66 -12.36
CA PRO A 103 13.68 22.80 -13.38
C PRO A 103 13.37 24.27 -13.65
N ASP A 104 12.87 24.55 -14.86
CA ASP A 104 12.40 25.89 -15.20
C ASP A 104 11.21 26.29 -14.32
N GLU A 105 11.16 27.58 -13.94
CA GLU A 105 10.14 28.11 -13.01
C GLU A 105 8.70 27.85 -13.49
N LYS A 106 8.48 27.83 -14.80
CA LYS A 106 7.17 27.51 -15.40
C LYS A 106 6.69 26.10 -15.05
N HIS A 107 7.57 25.09 -15.07
CA HIS A 107 7.23 23.72 -14.69
C HIS A 107 6.80 23.66 -13.22
N ILE A 108 7.56 24.33 -12.34
CA ILE A 108 7.26 24.35 -10.90
C ILE A 108 5.92 25.02 -10.62
N LEU A 109 5.66 26.16 -11.26
CA LEU A 109 4.37 26.87 -11.13
C LEU A 109 3.21 26.03 -11.67
N ALA A 110 3.40 25.30 -12.76
CA ALA A 110 2.40 24.38 -13.31
C ALA A 110 2.11 23.19 -12.37
N TRP A 111 3.15 22.59 -11.78
CA TRP A 111 3.00 21.50 -10.81
C TRP A 111 2.28 21.98 -9.54
N LYS A 112 2.56 23.20 -9.08
CA LYS A 112 1.88 23.83 -7.93
C LYS A 112 0.48 24.39 -8.26
N ASN A 113 -0.02 24.22 -9.50
CA ASN A 113 -1.27 24.84 -9.97
C ASN A 113 -1.34 26.38 -9.79
N GLN A 114 -0.18 27.04 -9.85
CA GLN A 114 -0.05 28.50 -9.71
C GLN A 114 0.06 29.23 -11.06
N LEU A 115 0.01 28.48 -12.17
CA LEU A 115 0.03 29.01 -13.52
C LEU A 115 -1.35 28.81 -14.18
N PRO A 116 -1.92 29.82 -14.87
CA PRO A 116 -3.19 29.66 -15.58
C PRO A 116 -3.09 28.65 -16.72
N GLU A 117 -4.11 27.81 -16.92
CA GLU A 117 -4.13 26.81 -18.00
C GLU A 117 -3.97 27.40 -19.41
N THR A 118 -4.30 28.69 -19.60
CA THR A 118 -4.11 29.41 -20.87
C THR A 118 -2.64 29.60 -21.25
N GLU A 119 -1.72 29.46 -20.31
CA GLU A 119 -0.28 29.60 -20.53
C GLU A 119 0.41 28.25 -20.80
N TYR A 120 -0.36 27.16 -20.87
CA TYR A 120 0.19 25.81 -21.05
C TYR A 120 0.41 25.51 -22.53
N ASP A 121 1.67 25.34 -22.91
CA ASP A 121 2.05 24.69 -24.17
C ASP A 121 1.96 23.15 -24.04
N GLU A 122 2.10 22.44 -25.15
CA GLU A 122 1.95 20.97 -25.16
C GLU A 122 3.03 20.26 -24.30
N GLU A 123 4.25 20.81 -24.23
CA GLU A 123 5.33 20.29 -23.37
C GLU A 123 4.93 20.41 -21.88
N LEU A 124 4.41 21.57 -21.47
CA LEU A 124 3.97 21.82 -20.11
C LEU A 124 2.77 20.96 -19.69
N LYS A 125 1.85 20.67 -20.63
CA LYS A 125 0.74 19.75 -20.38
C LYS A 125 1.24 18.34 -20.10
N GLU A 126 2.17 17.84 -20.91
CA GLU A 126 2.74 16.51 -20.74
C GLU A 126 3.48 16.39 -19.39
N GLU A 127 4.30 17.39 -19.04
CA GLU A 127 5.01 17.43 -17.76
C GLU A 127 4.06 17.52 -16.56
N ARG A 128 2.96 18.27 -16.69
CA ARG A 128 1.93 18.33 -15.65
C ARG A 128 1.19 17.00 -15.51
N GLU A 129 0.94 16.28 -16.59
CA GLU A 129 0.35 14.94 -16.52
C GLU A 129 1.28 13.94 -15.83
N LYS A 130 2.59 13.98 -16.12
CA LYS A 130 3.60 13.17 -15.42
C LYS A 130 3.59 13.48 -13.92
N PHE A 131 3.58 14.75 -13.53
CA PHE A 131 3.49 15.15 -12.13
C PHE A 131 2.15 14.76 -11.48
N ALA A 132 1.03 14.94 -12.17
CA ALA A 132 -0.28 14.58 -11.64
C ALA A 132 -0.38 13.07 -11.34
N ARG A 133 0.16 12.23 -12.23
CA ARG A 133 0.29 10.78 -11.98
C ARG A 133 1.16 10.50 -10.77
N PHE A 134 2.32 11.16 -10.66
CA PHE A 134 3.22 11.03 -9.50
C PHE A 134 2.54 11.44 -8.19
N ARG A 135 1.82 12.58 -8.18
CA ARG A 135 1.11 13.12 -7.01
C ARG A 135 0.08 12.13 -6.46
N LEU A 136 -0.65 11.44 -7.34
CA LEU A 136 -1.69 10.46 -6.96
C LEU A 136 -1.15 9.24 -6.21
N THR A 137 0.17 9.03 -6.21
CA THR A 137 0.83 7.94 -5.48
C THR A 137 1.00 8.23 -3.99
N TYR A 138 0.83 9.48 -3.55
CA TYR A 138 0.98 9.92 -2.15
C TYR A 138 -0.36 9.96 -1.41
N THR A 139 -1.08 8.82 -1.41
CA THR A 139 -2.49 8.74 -0.94
C THR A 139 -2.70 9.26 0.49
N HIS A 140 -1.80 8.97 1.43
CA HIS A 140 -1.90 9.45 2.81
C HIS A 140 -1.74 10.98 2.90
N GLN A 141 -0.72 11.54 2.23
CA GLN A 141 -0.48 12.97 2.22
C GLN A 141 -1.62 13.72 1.53
N LEU A 142 -2.21 13.15 0.48
CA LEU A 142 -3.38 13.71 -0.18
C LEU A 142 -4.59 13.76 0.75
N ALA A 143 -4.85 12.68 1.50
CA ALA A 143 -5.91 12.68 2.51
C ALA A 143 -5.65 13.69 3.63
N ASP A 144 -4.39 13.86 4.05
CA ASP A 144 -4.01 14.91 5.01
C ASP A 144 -4.19 16.31 4.44
N ILE A 145 -3.85 16.54 3.16
CA ILE A 145 -4.07 17.82 2.46
C ILE A 145 -5.56 18.15 2.43
N GLU A 146 -6.41 17.22 2.00
CA GLU A 146 -7.87 17.41 1.95
C GLU A 146 -8.44 17.73 3.34
N ARG A 147 -7.98 17.01 4.38
CA ARG A 147 -8.37 17.28 5.77
C ARG A 147 -7.95 18.68 6.21
N LEU A 148 -6.70 19.06 5.96
CA LEU A 148 -6.16 20.37 6.35
C LEU A 148 -6.85 21.52 5.61
N GLU A 149 -7.22 21.34 4.34
CA GLU A 149 -8.01 22.30 3.58
C GLU A 149 -9.43 22.46 4.14
N ALA A 150 -10.08 21.35 4.52
CA ALA A 150 -11.38 21.37 5.17
C ALA A 150 -11.33 22.08 6.55
N GLU A 151 -10.22 21.94 7.26
CA GLU A 151 -9.92 22.63 8.53
C GLU A 151 -9.45 24.10 8.36
N GLN A 152 -9.37 24.59 7.11
CA GLN A 152 -8.87 25.94 6.75
C GLN A 152 -7.40 26.18 7.12
N GLU A 153 -6.60 25.13 7.30
CA GLU A 153 -5.16 25.19 7.56
C GLU A 153 -4.32 25.21 6.26
N PHE A 154 -4.65 26.11 5.33
CA PHE A 154 -4.05 26.17 3.98
C PHE A 154 -2.51 26.23 3.97
N SER A 155 -1.90 26.87 4.96
CA SER A 155 -0.43 26.92 5.08
C SER A 155 0.21 25.55 5.30
N LYS A 156 -0.44 24.65 6.05
CA LYS A 156 0.08 23.30 6.29
C LYS A 156 -0.18 22.39 5.10
N ALA A 157 -1.34 22.53 4.45
CA ALA A 157 -1.64 21.86 3.20
C ALA A 157 -0.60 22.19 2.11
N GLN A 158 -0.26 23.48 1.95
CA GLN A 158 0.75 23.92 0.99
C GLN A 158 2.14 23.35 1.27
N LEU A 159 2.53 23.17 2.53
CA LEU A 159 3.82 22.54 2.88
C LEU A 159 3.88 21.07 2.44
N LEU A 160 2.77 20.33 2.54
CA LEU A 160 2.69 18.95 2.05
C LEU A 160 2.74 18.90 0.51
N GLU A 161 2.09 19.84 -0.18
CA GLU A 161 2.19 19.96 -1.64
C GLU A 161 3.62 20.29 -2.08
N ASP A 162 4.27 21.25 -1.43
CA ASP A 162 5.65 21.63 -1.71
C ASP A 162 6.63 20.47 -1.48
N TYR A 163 6.34 19.62 -0.49
CA TYR A 163 7.06 18.36 -0.27
C TYR A 163 6.90 17.38 -1.45
N ILE A 164 5.67 17.17 -1.94
CA ILE A 164 5.42 16.26 -3.08
C ILE A 164 6.13 16.75 -4.35
N VAL A 165 6.08 18.06 -4.63
CA VAL A 165 6.81 18.67 -5.76
C VAL A 165 8.32 18.46 -5.60
N THR A 166 8.84 18.64 -4.39
CA THR A 166 10.26 18.43 -4.10
C THR A 166 10.69 16.99 -4.35
N GLU A 167 9.92 16.02 -3.89
CA GLU A 167 10.20 14.60 -4.11
C GLU A 167 10.10 14.23 -5.60
N TYR A 168 9.19 14.85 -6.35
CA TYR A 168 9.11 14.66 -7.79
C TYR A 168 10.38 15.13 -8.50
N ILE A 169 10.87 16.33 -8.15
CA ILE A 169 12.12 16.87 -8.68
C ILE A 169 13.27 15.91 -8.35
N ARG A 170 13.41 15.52 -7.08
CA ARG A 170 14.46 14.60 -6.63
C ARG A 170 14.40 13.23 -7.29
N THR A 171 13.22 12.66 -7.51
CA THR A 171 13.14 11.31 -8.10
C THR A 171 13.48 11.33 -9.59
N THR A 172 13.19 12.44 -10.28
CA THR A 172 13.33 12.55 -11.74
C THR A 172 14.57 13.31 -12.20
N HIS A 173 15.39 13.85 -11.28
CA HIS A 173 16.49 14.75 -11.64
C HIS A 173 17.56 14.10 -12.53
N SER A 174 17.91 12.83 -12.33
CA SER A 174 18.92 12.15 -13.16
C SER A 174 18.44 12.00 -14.62
N ILE A 175 17.14 11.75 -14.82
CA ILE A 175 16.51 11.71 -16.16
C ILE A 175 16.53 13.11 -16.77
N ARG A 176 16.08 14.12 -16.02
CA ARG A 176 16.05 15.52 -16.48
C ARG A 176 17.45 16.07 -16.75
N ALA A 177 18.47 15.65 -16.00
CA ALA A 177 19.86 16.00 -16.25
C ALA A 177 20.30 15.50 -17.64
N ARG A 178 19.93 14.26 -17.98
CA ARG A 178 20.17 13.67 -19.30
C ARG A 178 19.50 14.46 -20.42
N GLU A 179 18.24 14.85 -20.22
CA GLU A 179 17.46 15.65 -21.18
C GLU A 179 18.07 17.05 -21.37
N ILE A 180 18.51 17.69 -20.29
CA ILE A 180 19.20 18.99 -20.33
C ILE A 180 20.53 18.86 -21.08
N ILE A 181 21.31 17.80 -20.83
CA ILE A 181 22.55 17.52 -21.56
C ILE A 181 22.26 17.35 -23.06
N ALA A 182 21.25 16.55 -23.42
CA ALA A 182 20.85 16.36 -24.81
C ALA A 182 20.36 17.67 -25.47
N LYS A 183 19.61 18.51 -24.74
CA LYS A 183 19.03 19.75 -25.26
C LYS A 183 20.07 20.85 -25.50
N TYR A 184 21.02 21.01 -24.58
CA TYR A 184 21.95 22.16 -24.59
C TYR A 184 23.38 21.81 -25.02
N TRP A 185 23.74 20.53 -24.99
CA TRP A 185 25.13 20.09 -25.16
C TRP A 185 25.32 19.00 -26.21
N ALA A 186 24.27 18.56 -26.92
CA ALA A 186 24.40 17.60 -28.02
C ALA A 186 25.41 18.08 -29.07
N GLY A 187 26.45 17.28 -29.33
CA GLY A 187 27.51 17.61 -30.27
C GLY A 187 28.50 18.68 -29.79
N GLU A 188 28.39 19.16 -28.55
CA GLU A 188 29.23 20.24 -28.01
C GLU A 188 30.28 19.73 -27.01
N ILE A 189 30.08 18.55 -26.41
CA ILE A 189 31.06 17.91 -25.51
C ILE A 189 32.05 17.10 -26.34
N VAL A 190 32.84 17.80 -27.15
CA VAL A 190 33.78 17.19 -28.10
C VAL A 190 35.21 17.24 -27.54
N TYR A 191 35.89 16.11 -27.62
CA TYR A 191 37.33 15.99 -27.40
C TYR A 191 37.99 15.55 -28.70
N GLN A 192 38.87 16.39 -29.26
CA GLN A 192 39.43 16.19 -30.61
C GLN A 192 38.31 16.04 -31.65
N ASP A 193 38.14 14.84 -32.21
CA ASP A 193 37.09 14.51 -33.18
C ASP A 193 35.98 13.61 -32.60
N THR A 194 36.01 13.35 -31.29
CA THR A 194 35.10 12.41 -30.61
C THR A 194 34.07 13.18 -29.77
N ASP A 195 32.78 13.00 -30.07
CA ASP A 195 31.68 13.51 -29.23
C ASP A 195 31.47 12.58 -28.02
N LEU A 196 31.63 13.13 -26.83
CA LEU A 196 31.48 12.46 -25.53
C LEU A 196 30.19 12.85 -24.81
N THR A 197 29.25 13.52 -25.50
CA THR A 197 28.00 13.99 -24.89
C THR A 197 27.14 12.83 -24.39
N GLU A 198 27.07 11.73 -25.15
CA GLU A 198 26.35 10.52 -24.75
C GLU A 198 26.96 9.86 -23.52
N ASP A 199 28.31 9.76 -23.48
CA ASP A 199 29.05 9.21 -22.33
C ASP A 199 28.79 10.06 -21.08
N LEU A 200 28.80 11.39 -21.22
CA LEU A 200 28.53 12.33 -20.13
C LEU A 200 27.11 12.18 -19.61
N ALA A 201 26.14 12.07 -20.51
CA ALA A 201 24.74 11.88 -20.17
C ALA A 201 24.53 10.55 -19.43
N THR A 202 25.23 9.48 -19.84
CA THR A 202 25.20 8.15 -19.21
C THR A 202 25.84 8.17 -17.82
N ILE A 203 27.02 8.78 -17.67
CA ILE A 203 27.70 8.97 -16.38
C ILE A 203 26.79 9.75 -15.42
N CYS A 204 26.26 10.90 -15.87
CA CYS A 204 25.36 11.73 -15.07
C CYS A 204 24.06 10.99 -14.75
N PHE A 205 23.53 10.12 -15.61
CA PHE A 205 22.33 9.36 -15.28
C PHE A 205 22.58 8.27 -14.23
N SER A 206 23.73 7.61 -14.32
CA SER A 206 24.06 6.42 -13.53
C SER A 206 24.20 6.63 -12.01
N HIS A 207 24.28 7.87 -11.54
CA HIS A 207 24.45 8.16 -10.11
C HIS A 207 23.20 7.84 -9.27
N ASN A 208 22.04 7.66 -9.91
CA ASN A 208 20.80 7.23 -9.25
C ASN A 208 20.43 5.77 -9.60
N GLU A 209 21.32 5.03 -10.27
CA GLU A 209 21.11 3.65 -10.71
C GLU A 209 21.84 2.64 -9.80
N SER A 210 21.45 1.37 -9.89
CA SER A 210 22.15 0.28 -9.20
C SER A 210 23.62 0.18 -9.60
N TYR A 211 24.50 -0.27 -8.71
CA TYR A 211 25.91 -0.52 -9.04
C TYR A 211 26.08 -1.55 -10.18
N THR A 212 25.11 -2.44 -10.35
CA THR A 212 25.08 -3.42 -11.47
C THR A 212 24.96 -2.74 -12.82
N TYR A 213 24.34 -1.56 -12.90
CA TYR A 213 24.27 -0.76 -14.12
C TYR A 213 25.68 -0.34 -14.58
N LEU A 214 26.55 0.06 -13.64
CA LEU A 214 27.95 0.43 -13.95
C LEU A 214 28.78 -0.78 -14.42
N LEU A 215 28.49 -1.98 -13.93
CA LEU A 215 29.15 -3.21 -14.39
C LEU A 215 28.78 -3.62 -15.82
N GLN A 216 27.69 -3.08 -16.36
CA GLN A 216 27.19 -3.37 -17.71
C GLN A 216 27.58 -2.30 -18.75
N MET A 217 28.23 -1.21 -18.32
CA MET A 217 28.68 -0.14 -19.21
C MET A 217 29.87 -0.57 -20.07
N GLU A 218 30.05 0.11 -21.22
CA GLU A 218 31.32 0.11 -21.95
C GLU A 218 32.45 0.55 -21.01
N THR A 219 33.54 -0.21 -20.91
CA THR A 219 34.60 0.09 -19.95
C THR A 219 35.44 1.28 -20.42
N PHE A 220 35.85 1.28 -21.69
CA PHE A 220 36.77 2.25 -22.26
C PHE A 220 36.28 2.77 -23.60
N ARG A 221 36.15 4.10 -23.69
CA ARG A 221 35.81 4.80 -24.93
C ARG A 221 37.07 5.38 -25.57
N VAL A 222 37.31 5.08 -26.84
CA VAL A 222 38.44 5.65 -27.61
C VAL A 222 38.15 7.11 -27.96
N CYS A 223 39.00 8.03 -27.50
CA CYS A 223 38.80 9.48 -27.64
C CYS A 223 39.82 10.13 -28.59
N GLY A 224 40.97 9.49 -28.80
CA GLY A 224 42.06 9.97 -29.63
C GLY A 224 43.10 8.86 -29.87
N GLN A 225 44.27 9.21 -30.42
CA GLN A 225 45.37 8.25 -30.58
C GLN A 225 45.96 7.87 -29.22
N ASP A 226 45.76 6.62 -28.79
CA ASP A 226 46.18 6.09 -27.49
C ASP A 226 45.61 6.86 -26.27
N GLU A 227 44.45 7.53 -26.46
CA GLU A 227 43.74 8.26 -25.41
C GLU A 227 42.33 7.69 -25.21
N TYR A 228 42.02 7.31 -23.97
CA TYR A 228 40.82 6.57 -23.62
C TYR A 228 40.11 7.23 -22.44
N LEU A 229 38.77 7.16 -22.43
CA LEU A 229 37.93 7.52 -21.30
C LEU A 229 37.46 6.25 -20.60
N CYS A 230 37.72 6.11 -19.29
CA CYS A 230 37.18 5.03 -18.49
C CYS A 230 35.82 5.41 -17.88
N ILE A 231 34.73 5.02 -18.54
CA ILE A 231 33.36 5.43 -18.15
C ILE A 231 33.00 4.96 -16.74
N PRO A 232 33.17 3.67 -16.36
CA PRO A 232 32.76 3.19 -15.04
C PRO A 232 33.62 3.79 -13.92
N PHE A 233 34.88 4.15 -14.19
CA PHE A 233 35.74 4.84 -13.22
C PHE A 233 35.20 6.24 -12.91
N VAL A 234 34.90 7.04 -13.94
CA VAL A 234 34.34 8.39 -13.76
C VAL A 234 33.00 8.32 -13.03
N ALA A 235 32.11 7.41 -13.42
CA ALA A 235 30.81 7.21 -12.76
C ALA A 235 30.95 6.79 -11.29
N THR A 236 31.87 5.88 -10.97
CA THR A 236 32.13 5.43 -9.60
C THR A 236 32.66 6.59 -8.73
N VAL A 237 33.62 7.36 -9.25
CA VAL A 237 34.20 8.50 -8.53
C VAL A 237 33.17 9.60 -8.32
N LEU A 238 32.32 9.88 -9.30
CA LEU A 238 31.21 10.83 -9.18
C LEU A 238 30.25 10.42 -8.05
N ARG A 239 29.77 9.16 -8.06
CA ARG A 239 28.87 8.61 -7.01
C ARG A 239 29.47 8.71 -5.62
N LEU A 240 30.74 8.29 -5.49
CA LEU A 240 31.46 8.37 -4.21
C LEU A 240 31.62 9.81 -3.74
N ALA A 241 31.97 10.74 -4.64
CA ALA A 241 32.11 12.14 -4.27
C ALA A 241 30.78 12.75 -3.83
N ASP A 242 29.68 12.38 -4.50
CA ASP A 242 28.34 12.91 -4.21
C ASP A 242 27.82 12.43 -2.85
N ILE A 243 27.90 11.11 -2.60
CA ILE A 243 27.42 10.54 -1.33
C ILE A 243 28.32 10.91 -0.13
N ILE A 244 29.62 11.12 -0.35
CA ILE A 244 30.56 11.53 0.69
C ILE A 244 30.42 13.02 1.04
N ASP A 245 29.96 13.86 0.10
CA ASP A 245 29.63 15.27 0.38
C ASP A 245 28.34 15.37 1.21
N PHE A 246 28.42 14.83 2.42
CA PHE A 246 27.33 14.76 3.36
C PHE A 246 27.09 16.13 3.97
N ASP A 247 26.13 16.86 3.40
CA ASP A 247 25.56 18.04 4.03
C ASP A 247 24.40 17.60 4.96
N PRO A 248 24.38 17.99 6.25
CA PRO A 248 23.21 17.87 7.11
C PRO A 248 21.90 18.34 6.46
N LYS A 249 21.97 19.21 5.44
CA LYS A 249 20.85 19.68 4.63
C LYS A 249 20.26 18.66 3.66
N ARG A 250 20.98 17.60 3.29
CA ARG A 250 20.51 16.47 2.45
C ARG A 250 19.69 15.44 3.24
N THR A 251 19.05 15.85 4.33
CA THR A 251 18.55 14.95 5.40
C THR A 251 17.59 13.85 4.90
N PRO A 252 17.71 12.60 5.39
CA PRO A 252 16.76 11.51 5.12
C PRO A 252 15.34 11.77 5.66
N SER A 253 14.34 11.20 4.97
CA SER A 253 12.90 11.25 5.31
C SER A 253 12.57 10.83 6.77
N VAL A 254 13.42 10.00 7.37
CA VAL A 254 13.31 9.51 8.75
C VAL A 254 13.36 10.65 9.78
N LEU A 255 14.16 11.68 9.56
CA LEU A 255 14.19 12.83 10.48
C LEU A 255 12.94 13.70 10.34
N PHE A 256 12.42 13.82 9.11
CA PHE A 256 11.18 14.54 8.84
C PHE A 256 9.99 13.86 9.55
N SER A 257 9.87 12.53 9.47
CA SER A 257 8.79 11.78 10.12
C SER A 257 8.82 11.85 11.65
N HIS A 258 9.99 11.99 12.28
CA HIS A 258 10.11 12.09 13.73
C HIS A 258 9.94 13.52 14.28
N LEU A 259 10.28 14.55 13.51
CA LEU A 259 10.23 15.96 13.93
C LEU A 259 8.92 16.66 13.52
N ALA A 260 8.38 16.36 12.33
CA ALA A 260 7.20 17.05 11.79
C ALA A 260 5.89 16.69 12.52
N VAL A 261 5.80 15.50 13.12
CA VAL A 261 4.55 14.98 13.73
C VAL A 261 4.12 15.78 14.97
N LYS A 262 4.99 16.59 15.57
CA LYS A 262 4.66 17.31 16.83
C LYS A 262 4.72 18.83 16.74
N ASN A 263 5.37 19.39 15.74
CA ASN A 263 5.47 20.84 15.56
C ASN A 263 5.79 21.12 14.08
N PRO A 264 5.15 22.08 13.40
CA PRO A 264 5.69 22.61 12.15
C PRO A 264 7.03 23.26 12.50
N VAL A 265 8.11 22.51 12.31
CA VAL A 265 9.45 22.92 12.68
C VAL A 265 9.84 24.12 11.81
N SER A 266 9.86 25.30 12.43
CA SER A 266 10.54 26.47 11.88
C SER A 266 12.01 26.10 11.62
N LEU A 267 12.54 26.45 10.44
CA LEU A 267 13.97 26.46 10.07
C LEU A 267 14.92 26.94 11.19
N SER A 268 14.44 27.72 12.16
CA SER A 268 15.20 28.17 13.34
C SER A 268 15.53 27.06 14.34
N GLU A 269 14.68 26.04 14.50
CA GLU A 269 14.98 24.88 15.34
C GLU A 269 15.95 23.94 14.62
N TRP A 270 15.81 23.77 13.31
CA TRP A 270 16.70 22.92 12.52
C TRP A 270 18.13 23.46 12.41
N LYS A 271 18.32 24.77 12.21
CA LYS A 271 19.64 25.42 12.26
C LYS A 271 20.36 25.24 13.61
N LYS A 272 19.63 25.01 14.71
CA LYS A 272 20.22 24.78 16.04
C LYS A 272 20.81 23.37 16.19
N HIS A 273 20.42 22.42 15.34
CA HIS A 273 20.79 21.01 15.47
C HIS A 273 21.87 20.51 14.48
N GLN A 274 22.57 21.41 13.78
CA GLN A 274 23.69 21.07 12.89
C GLN A 274 24.81 20.35 13.67
N SER A 275 24.83 19.02 13.58
CA SER A 275 25.61 18.16 14.47
C SER A 275 26.89 17.62 13.84
N ILE A 276 27.19 17.94 12.57
CA ILE A 276 28.44 17.54 11.90
C ILE A 276 29.43 18.68 12.00
N ASN A 277 30.55 18.43 12.67
CA ASN A 277 31.51 19.47 13.00
C ASN A 277 32.75 19.39 12.10
N ALA A 278 33.07 18.21 11.54
CA ALA A 278 34.17 18.01 10.58
C ALA A 278 34.16 16.59 9.99
N TRP A 279 34.70 16.43 8.78
CA TRP A 279 35.05 15.14 8.19
C TRP A 279 36.41 15.20 7.50
N THR A 280 37.06 14.04 7.34
CA THR A 280 38.30 13.93 6.58
C THR A 280 38.33 12.63 5.80
N ILE A 281 38.91 12.69 4.61
CA ILE A 281 39.07 11.55 3.72
C ILE A 281 40.51 11.43 3.25
N SER A 282 40.96 10.19 3.17
CA SER A 282 42.18 9.75 2.52
C SER A 282 41.93 8.35 1.93
N PRO A 283 42.78 7.86 1.02
CA PRO A 283 42.58 6.55 0.39
C PRO A 283 42.51 5.35 1.36
N ARG A 284 42.92 5.54 2.63
CA ARG A 284 42.89 4.49 3.67
C ARG A 284 41.86 4.74 4.76
N LYS A 285 41.28 5.94 4.83
CA LYS A 285 40.46 6.35 5.97
C LYS A 285 39.48 7.45 5.58
N LEU A 286 38.20 7.16 5.80
CA LEU A 286 37.11 8.14 5.83
C LEU A 286 36.64 8.28 7.28
N LEU A 287 36.65 9.48 7.85
CA LEU A 287 36.27 9.75 9.24
C LEU A 287 35.23 10.86 9.30
N PHE A 288 34.08 10.57 9.90
CA PHE A 288 33.10 11.58 10.28
C PHE A 288 33.19 11.89 11.77
N SER A 289 33.11 13.18 12.11
CA SER A 289 33.06 13.67 13.48
C SER A 289 31.79 14.48 13.68
N ALA A 290 30.94 14.01 14.60
CA ALA A 290 29.66 14.63 14.91
C ALA A 290 29.42 14.66 16.42
N GLN A 291 28.89 15.79 16.90
CA GLN A 291 28.40 15.94 18.26
C GLN A 291 26.89 16.14 18.24
N CYS A 292 26.17 15.07 18.54
CA CYS A 292 24.74 15.00 18.33
C CYS A 292 23.96 15.46 19.57
N GLU A 293 22.95 16.30 19.36
CA GLU A 293 22.09 16.80 20.45
C GLU A 293 20.90 15.86 20.77
N HIS A 294 20.55 14.99 19.82
CA HIS A 294 19.42 14.08 19.95
C HIS A 294 19.77 12.68 19.39
N PRO A 295 19.28 11.58 20.02
CA PRO A 295 19.55 10.21 19.54
C PRO A 295 19.12 9.96 18.09
N ALA A 296 18.03 10.58 17.63
CA ALA A 296 17.56 10.45 16.25
C ALA A 296 18.60 10.99 15.24
N ILE A 297 19.27 12.10 15.55
CA ILE A 297 20.30 12.68 14.68
C ILE A 297 21.50 11.73 14.60
N GLU A 298 21.93 11.19 15.75
CA GLU A 298 23.00 10.19 15.78
C GLU A 298 22.64 8.94 14.98
N ALA A 299 21.42 8.41 15.13
CA ALA A 299 20.93 7.27 14.36
C ALA A 299 20.94 7.56 12.84
N THR A 300 20.48 8.74 12.43
CA THR A 300 20.44 9.11 11.02
C THR A 300 21.83 9.27 10.42
N ILE A 301 22.78 9.88 11.14
CA ILE A 301 24.18 9.97 10.68
C ILE A 301 24.78 8.56 10.55
N LEU A 302 24.51 7.67 11.51
CA LEU A 302 25.00 6.29 11.46
C LEU A 302 24.42 5.52 10.28
N ALA A 303 23.10 5.62 10.04
CA ALA A 303 22.44 5.00 8.88
C ALA A 303 22.97 5.55 7.55
N PHE A 304 23.30 6.85 7.48
CA PHE A 304 23.94 7.43 6.30
C PHE A 304 25.36 6.89 6.11
N CYS A 305 26.11 6.68 7.19
CA CYS A 305 27.42 6.01 7.10
C CYS A 305 27.29 4.58 6.56
N ASP A 306 26.21 3.86 6.87
CA ASP A 306 25.97 2.53 6.30
C ASP A 306 25.77 2.59 4.77
N GLN A 307 25.08 3.62 4.25
CA GLN A 307 24.92 3.84 2.81
C GLN A 307 26.26 4.16 2.13
N ILE A 308 27.10 4.99 2.75
CA ILE A 308 28.46 5.26 2.23
C ILE A 308 29.27 3.96 2.23
N ASP A 309 29.18 3.14 3.27
CA ASP A 309 29.90 1.86 3.33
C ASP A 309 29.48 0.90 2.23
N GLU A 310 28.20 0.90 1.86
CA GLU A 310 27.69 0.15 0.73
C GLU A 310 28.25 0.65 -0.61
N GLU A 311 28.19 1.97 -0.86
CA GLU A 311 28.78 2.55 -2.07
C GLU A 311 30.30 2.35 -2.15
N LEU A 312 31.03 2.40 -1.03
CA LEU A 312 32.46 2.08 -0.99
C LEU A 312 32.75 0.63 -1.38
N ARG A 313 31.93 -0.32 -0.88
CA ARG A 313 32.05 -1.75 -1.28
C ARG A 313 31.72 -1.94 -2.75
N ASN A 314 30.62 -1.36 -3.22
CA ASN A 314 30.18 -1.44 -4.61
C ASN A 314 31.22 -0.83 -5.56
N GLY A 315 31.73 0.36 -5.25
CA GLY A 315 32.82 1.00 -5.98
C GLY A 315 34.08 0.13 -6.01
N THR A 316 34.45 -0.52 -4.90
CA THR A 316 35.59 -1.45 -4.87
C THR A 316 35.38 -2.62 -5.84
N VAL A 317 34.16 -3.18 -5.89
CA VAL A 317 33.80 -4.26 -6.82
C VAL A 317 33.88 -3.80 -8.27
N ILE A 318 33.34 -2.62 -8.59
CA ILE A 318 33.38 -2.07 -9.96
C ILE A 318 34.83 -1.87 -10.40
N LEU A 319 35.62 -1.15 -9.61
CA LEU A 319 37.01 -0.84 -9.95
C LEU A 319 37.87 -2.10 -10.09
N SER A 320 37.63 -3.12 -9.26
CA SER A 320 38.38 -4.39 -9.33
C SER A 320 38.04 -5.23 -10.56
N ASN A 321 36.84 -5.08 -11.12
CA ASN A 321 36.37 -5.82 -12.29
C ASN A 321 36.65 -5.12 -13.62
N LEU A 322 37.28 -3.94 -13.62
CA LEU A 322 37.70 -3.26 -14.84
C LEU A 322 38.62 -4.19 -15.67
N SER A 323 38.33 -4.30 -16.96
CA SER A 323 39.13 -5.07 -17.93
C SER A 323 39.60 -4.15 -19.04
N ASP A 324 40.77 -4.44 -19.62
CA ASP A 324 41.34 -3.66 -20.73
C ASP A 324 40.61 -3.89 -22.06
N GLU A 325 39.65 -4.83 -22.11
CA GLU A 325 38.91 -5.23 -23.30
C GLU A 325 39.83 -5.58 -24.49
N GLY A 326 41.08 -5.99 -24.22
CA GLY A 326 42.09 -6.29 -25.24
C GLY A 326 42.72 -5.06 -25.91
N MET A 327 42.56 -3.86 -25.35
CA MET A 327 43.12 -2.59 -25.85
C MET A 327 44.52 -2.24 -25.30
N ASP A 328 45.15 -3.12 -24.52
CA ASP A 328 46.50 -2.91 -23.92
C ASP A 328 46.59 -1.66 -23.02
N ILE A 329 45.51 -1.37 -22.29
CA ILE A 329 45.40 -0.22 -21.38
C ILE A 329 45.95 -0.61 -19.99
N ASP A 330 46.73 0.27 -19.34
CA ASP A 330 47.15 0.08 -17.94
C ASP A 330 45.97 0.28 -16.97
N VAL A 331 45.16 -0.77 -16.79
CA VAL A 331 43.95 -0.72 -15.95
C VAL A 331 44.27 -0.47 -14.47
N GLU A 332 45.49 -0.76 -14.01
CA GLU A 332 45.90 -0.53 -12.63
C GLU A 332 45.88 0.96 -12.25
N VAL A 333 45.90 1.87 -13.24
CA VAL A 333 45.68 3.31 -13.02
C VAL A 333 44.31 3.60 -12.39
N TYR A 334 43.28 2.85 -12.76
CA TYR A 334 41.90 3.07 -12.31
C TYR A 334 41.54 2.30 -11.04
N LYS A 335 42.34 1.29 -10.66
CA LYS A 335 42.16 0.49 -9.44
C LYS A 335 42.64 1.23 -8.19
N ILE A 336 41.97 2.31 -7.84
CA ILE A 336 42.31 3.11 -6.66
C ILE A 336 41.88 2.41 -5.35
N PRO A 337 42.68 2.49 -4.28
CA PRO A 337 42.30 1.94 -2.99
C PRO A 337 41.19 2.78 -2.34
N LEU A 338 40.11 2.13 -1.95
CA LEU A 338 39.00 2.73 -1.20
C LEU A 338 39.00 2.23 0.26
N PRO A 339 38.61 3.07 1.23
CA PRO A 339 38.44 2.62 2.62
C PRO A 339 37.31 1.59 2.72
N PRO A 340 37.44 0.55 3.57
CA PRO A 340 36.44 -0.51 3.66
C PRO A 340 35.14 -0.05 4.34
N GLN A 341 35.23 0.97 5.20
CA GLN A 341 34.10 1.57 5.90
C GLN A 341 34.48 2.94 6.46
N VAL A 342 33.46 3.74 6.79
CA VAL A 342 33.53 4.97 7.56
C VAL A 342 33.98 4.69 8.99
N ASP A 343 34.95 5.46 9.48
CA ASP A 343 35.33 5.50 10.89
C ASP A 343 34.29 6.31 11.69
N ARG A 344 33.49 5.61 12.50
CA ARG A 344 32.37 6.19 13.26
C ARG A 344 32.74 6.58 14.69
N ARG A 345 34.00 6.39 15.12
CA ARG A 345 34.44 6.57 16.53
C ARG A 345 34.31 8.00 17.07
N LYS A 346 34.10 8.99 16.19
CA LYS A 346 33.94 10.41 16.54
C LYS A 346 32.50 10.89 16.39
N ILE A 347 31.55 9.99 16.15
CA ILE A 347 30.11 10.24 16.15
C ILE A 347 29.62 9.89 17.55
N GLN A 348 29.19 10.88 18.32
CA GLN A 348 28.78 10.68 19.71
C GLN A 348 27.80 11.76 20.18
N ALA A 349 27.03 11.44 21.20
CA ALA A 349 26.24 12.40 21.96
C ALA A 349 27.09 13.59 22.46
N LYS A 350 26.53 14.80 22.35
CA LYS A 350 27.09 16.02 22.94
C LYS A 350 27.27 15.84 24.44
N LYS A 351 28.32 16.43 24.99
CA LYS A 351 28.60 16.37 26.42
C LYS A 351 28.16 17.67 27.09
N ASP A 352 27.50 17.55 28.24
CA ASP A 352 27.22 18.68 29.10
C ASP A 352 28.54 19.29 29.60
N ILE A 353 28.66 20.61 29.51
CA ILE A 353 29.92 21.34 29.76
C ILE A 353 30.32 21.25 31.23
N ILE A 354 29.34 21.24 32.13
CA ILE A 354 29.57 21.28 33.58
C ILE A 354 29.91 19.89 34.11
N SER A 355 29.13 18.87 33.73
CA SER A 355 29.28 17.51 34.23
C SER A 355 30.23 16.63 33.41
N GLY A 356 30.54 17.02 32.16
CA GLY A 356 31.33 16.23 31.22
C GLY A 356 30.64 14.94 30.74
N LYS A 357 29.39 14.70 31.15
CA LYS A 357 28.61 13.52 30.79
C LYS A 357 27.87 13.75 29.49
N SER A 358 27.70 12.69 28.70
CA SER A 358 26.84 12.71 27.52
C SER A 358 25.40 13.04 27.91
N ILE A 359 24.75 13.94 27.17
CA ILE A 359 23.38 14.39 27.43
C ILE A 359 22.35 13.26 27.23
N TYR A 360 22.70 12.23 26.46
CA TYR A 360 21.96 10.97 26.34
C TYR A 360 22.93 9.80 26.17
N ARG A 361 22.42 8.58 26.33
CA ARG A 361 23.14 7.34 25.98
C ARG A 361 22.51 6.77 24.73
N TYR A 362 23.28 6.72 23.65
CA TYR A 362 22.79 6.12 22.41
C TYR A 362 22.74 4.60 22.54
N HIS A 363 21.59 4.04 22.20
CA HIS A 363 21.40 2.63 21.91
C HIS A 363 20.45 2.56 20.72
N ASP A 364 20.71 1.66 19.76
CA ASP A 364 19.76 1.37 18.68
C ASP A 364 18.60 0.51 19.21
N THR A 365 17.87 1.06 20.19
CA THR A 365 16.72 0.43 20.83
C THR A 365 15.45 1.01 20.22
N LYS A 366 14.92 0.30 19.22
CA LYS A 366 13.58 0.50 18.65
C LYS A 366 12.74 -0.74 18.91
N PHE A 367 11.41 -0.63 18.84
CA PHE A 367 10.56 -1.82 18.83
C PHE A 367 10.97 -2.69 17.64
N SER A 368 11.47 -3.88 17.92
CA SER A 368 11.75 -4.91 16.93
C SER A 368 10.64 -5.95 16.98
N LEU A 369 10.13 -6.33 15.84
CA LEU A 369 9.12 -7.36 15.75
C LEU A 369 9.78 -8.74 15.60
N SER A 370 9.31 -9.73 16.36
CA SER A 370 9.72 -11.11 16.15
C SER A 370 8.99 -11.67 14.94
N LYS A 371 9.72 -11.92 13.85
CA LYS A 371 9.17 -12.53 12.62
C LYS A 371 8.34 -13.77 12.95
N LYS A 372 8.89 -14.68 13.76
CA LYS A 372 8.21 -15.90 14.17
C LYS A 372 6.90 -15.64 14.91
N GLN A 373 6.91 -14.78 15.94
CA GLN A 373 5.69 -14.52 16.71
C GLN A 373 4.62 -13.78 15.90
N ILE A 374 5.01 -12.91 14.96
CA ILE A 374 4.06 -12.28 14.03
C ILE A 374 3.43 -13.33 13.14
N ILE A 375 4.22 -14.19 12.52
CA ILE A 375 3.69 -15.21 11.63
C ILE A 375 2.81 -16.17 12.43
N ASP A 376 3.21 -16.61 13.64
CA ASP A 376 2.37 -17.43 14.52
C ASP A 376 1.07 -16.71 14.93
N LEU A 377 1.08 -15.38 15.10
CA LEU A 377 -0.11 -14.60 15.38
C LEU A 377 -1.03 -14.53 14.16
N LEU A 378 -0.48 -14.30 12.97
CA LEU A 378 -1.21 -14.20 11.69
C LEU A 378 -1.73 -15.57 11.22
N MET A 379 -0.97 -16.64 11.41
CA MET A 379 -1.38 -18.02 11.10
C MET A 379 -2.22 -18.64 12.22
N GLY A 380 -2.24 -18.04 13.40
CA GLY A 380 -2.96 -18.57 14.55
C GLY A 380 -4.45 -18.37 14.44
N THR A 381 -5.23 -19.26 15.07
CA THR A 381 -6.67 -19.08 15.30
C THR A 381 -7.01 -17.80 16.07
N LYS A 382 -6.02 -17.12 16.65
CA LYS A 382 -6.17 -15.84 17.34
C LYS A 382 -6.55 -14.69 16.41
N LEU A 383 -6.12 -14.70 15.14
CA LEU A 383 -6.49 -13.68 14.17
C LEU A 383 -7.65 -14.14 13.30
N TYR A 384 -7.60 -15.36 12.76
CA TYR A 384 -8.59 -15.81 11.76
C TYR A 384 -9.73 -16.67 12.31
N GLY A 385 -9.67 -17.13 13.55
CA GLY A 385 -10.70 -17.94 14.21
C GLY A 385 -10.86 -19.37 13.67
N LYS A 386 -10.91 -19.53 12.34
CA LYS A 386 -11.31 -20.73 11.58
C LYS A 386 -10.33 -21.01 10.42
N PRO A 387 -9.83 -22.25 10.22
CA PRO A 387 -8.88 -22.54 9.14
C PRO A 387 -9.46 -22.45 7.72
N GLU A 388 -10.79 -22.48 7.57
CA GLU A 388 -11.53 -22.32 6.30
C GLU A 388 -11.28 -20.96 5.64
N VAL A 389 -10.76 -19.98 6.40
CA VAL A 389 -10.35 -18.67 5.88
C VAL A 389 -9.33 -18.78 4.74
N ALA A 390 -8.49 -19.81 4.72
CA ALA A 390 -7.54 -20.05 3.62
C ALA A 390 -8.22 -20.04 2.24
N LEU A 391 -9.35 -20.75 2.12
CA LEU A 391 -10.11 -20.82 0.87
C LEU A 391 -10.75 -19.47 0.51
N ARG A 392 -11.24 -18.73 1.51
CA ARG A 392 -11.79 -17.38 1.31
C ARG A 392 -10.73 -16.42 0.77
N GLU A 393 -9.53 -16.40 1.34
CA GLU A 393 -8.45 -15.51 0.91
C GLU A 393 -7.96 -15.88 -0.50
N LEU A 394 -7.88 -17.17 -0.84
CA LEU A 394 -7.57 -17.62 -2.21
C LEU A 394 -8.63 -17.18 -3.21
N LEU A 395 -9.91 -17.39 -2.90
CA LEU A 395 -11.03 -16.95 -3.74
C LEU A 395 -11.03 -15.42 -3.93
N GLN A 396 -10.78 -14.66 -2.86
CA GLN A 396 -10.64 -13.20 -2.91
C GLN A 396 -9.55 -12.75 -3.89
N ASN A 397 -8.35 -13.31 -3.76
CA ASN A 397 -7.23 -12.97 -4.64
C ASN A 397 -7.53 -13.32 -6.10
N SER A 398 -8.14 -14.48 -6.35
CA SER A 398 -8.54 -14.91 -7.68
C SER A 398 -9.62 -14.02 -8.31
N ILE A 399 -10.63 -13.60 -7.53
CA ILE A 399 -11.66 -12.65 -7.97
C ILE A 399 -11.04 -11.30 -8.30
N ASP A 400 -10.19 -10.75 -7.42
CA ASP A 400 -9.51 -9.46 -7.66
C ASP A 400 -8.62 -9.50 -8.91
N ALA A 401 -7.90 -10.62 -9.14
CA ALA A 401 -7.07 -10.81 -10.32
C ALA A 401 -7.91 -10.86 -11.61
N CYS A 402 -9.07 -11.52 -11.58
CA CYS A 402 -10.03 -11.56 -12.69
C CYS A 402 -10.64 -10.17 -12.97
N LEU A 403 -11.11 -9.47 -11.94
CA LEU A 403 -11.71 -8.14 -12.11
C LEU A 403 -10.70 -7.11 -12.63
N LEU A 404 -9.44 -7.17 -12.18
CA LEU A 404 -8.37 -6.32 -12.73
C LEU A 404 -8.10 -6.64 -14.20
N ARG A 405 -8.02 -7.93 -14.58
CA ARG A 405 -7.89 -8.31 -15.98
C ARG A 405 -9.09 -7.86 -16.81
N GLN A 406 -10.30 -7.92 -16.27
CA GLN A 406 -11.49 -7.43 -16.94
C GLN A 406 -11.37 -5.94 -17.28
N LYS A 407 -10.90 -5.11 -16.34
CA LYS A 407 -10.68 -3.67 -16.58
C LYS A 407 -9.61 -3.41 -17.64
N LEU A 408 -8.51 -4.16 -17.61
CA LEU A 408 -7.48 -4.11 -18.65
C LEU A 408 -8.02 -4.51 -20.02
N SER A 409 -8.79 -5.60 -20.09
CA SER A 409 -9.44 -6.09 -21.31
C SER A 409 -10.45 -5.10 -21.87
N GLU A 410 -11.26 -4.44 -21.03
CA GLU A 410 -12.16 -3.34 -21.43
C GLU A 410 -11.39 -2.19 -22.06
N LEU A 411 -10.27 -1.77 -21.45
CA LEU A 411 -9.39 -0.72 -21.97
C LEU A 411 -8.78 -1.11 -23.33
N TRP A 412 -8.38 -2.37 -23.50
CA TRP A 412 -7.75 -2.87 -24.71
C TRP A 412 -8.73 -3.33 -25.80
N GLY A 413 -10.04 -3.34 -25.51
CA GLY A 413 -11.07 -3.84 -26.42
C GLY A 413 -10.96 -5.34 -26.72
N ILE A 414 -10.58 -6.14 -25.72
CA ILE A 414 -10.43 -7.60 -25.83
C ILE A 414 -11.59 -8.27 -25.11
N GLU A 415 -12.21 -9.26 -25.75
CA GLU A 415 -13.23 -10.09 -25.11
C GLU A 415 -12.59 -10.98 -24.03
N TYR A 416 -13.13 -10.93 -22.82
CA TYR A 416 -12.63 -11.69 -21.68
C TYR A 416 -13.79 -12.06 -20.76
N THR A 417 -13.89 -13.34 -20.44
CA THR A 417 -14.86 -13.87 -19.49
C THR A 417 -14.13 -14.31 -18.21
N PRO A 418 -14.31 -13.62 -17.08
CA PRO A 418 -13.63 -13.96 -15.84
C PRO A 418 -14.17 -15.27 -15.26
N LYS A 419 -13.25 -16.17 -14.88
CA LYS A 419 -13.57 -17.50 -14.35
C LYS A 419 -12.58 -17.91 -13.27
N VAL A 420 -13.12 -18.45 -12.18
CA VAL A 420 -12.37 -19.12 -11.11
C VAL A 420 -12.83 -20.57 -11.01
N ASN A 421 -11.88 -21.49 -10.87
CA ASN A 421 -12.11 -22.91 -10.70
C ASN A 421 -11.55 -23.37 -9.35
N VAL A 422 -12.34 -24.09 -8.57
CA VAL A 422 -11.96 -24.63 -7.27
C VAL A 422 -12.12 -26.15 -7.32
N SER A 423 -11.08 -26.89 -6.96
CA SER A 423 -11.15 -28.35 -6.90
C SER A 423 -10.57 -28.91 -5.62
N LEU A 424 -11.24 -29.93 -5.07
CA LEU A 424 -10.75 -30.74 -3.96
C LEU A 424 -10.64 -32.19 -4.43
N TYR A 425 -9.42 -32.73 -4.45
CA TYR A 425 -9.17 -34.08 -4.95
C TYR A 425 -8.09 -34.79 -4.13
N THR A 426 -8.15 -36.12 -4.11
CA THR A 426 -7.19 -36.97 -3.40
C THR A 426 -6.31 -37.69 -4.42
N LYS A 427 -4.98 -37.61 -4.24
CA LYS A 427 -4.01 -38.35 -5.05
C LYS A 427 -2.99 -39.00 -4.12
N ASN A 428 -2.76 -40.30 -4.28
CA ASN A 428 -1.80 -41.07 -3.46
C ASN A 428 -2.02 -40.93 -1.93
N ASN A 429 -3.28 -40.94 -1.48
CA ASN A 429 -3.68 -40.72 -0.07
C ASN A 429 -3.28 -39.34 0.51
N VAL A 430 -3.13 -38.34 -0.36
CA VAL A 430 -2.92 -36.95 0.04
C VAL A 430 -4.00 -36.10 -0.62
N ASP A 431 -4.61 -35.22 0.16
CA ASP A 431 -5.67 -34.33 -0.30
C ASP A 431 -5.07 -33.02 -0.81
N TYR A 432 -5.61 -32.54 -1.92
CA TYR A 432 -5.17 -31.33 -2.61
C TYR A 432 -6.34 -30.40 -2.81
N LEU A 433 -6.16 -29.14 -2.41
CA LEU A 433 -7.07 -28.04 -2.74
C LEU A 433 -6.43 -27.19 -3.82
N ARG A 434 -7.07 -27.07 -4.99
CA ARG A 434 -6.60 -26.22 -6.08
C ARG A 434 -7.59 -25.09 -6.34
N VAL A 435 -7.07 -23.88 -6.43
CA VAL A 435 -7.81 -22.68 -6.86
C VAL A 435 -7.08 -22.12 -8.09
N SER A 436 -7.80 -22.02 -9.20
CA SER A 436 -7.28 -21.56 -10.48
C SER A 436 -8.11 -20.39 -10.99
N ASP A 437 -7.45 -19.30 -11.37
CA ASP A 437 -8.09 -18.16 -12.03
C ASP A 437 -7.48 -17.91 -13.40
N ASN A 438 -8.31 -17.36 -14.30
CA ASN A 438 -7.84 -16.80 -15.55
C ASN A 438 -7.59 -15.29 -15.41
N GLY A 439 -7.12 -14.81 -14.26
CA GLY A 439 -6.93 -13.39 -13.96
C GLY A 439 -5.67 -12.78 -14.60
N VAL A 440 -5.21 -11.66 -14.05
CA VAL A 440 -4.06 -10.90 -14.57
C VAL A 440 -2.73 -11.64 -14.43
N GLY A 441 -2.59 -12.52 -13.44
CA GLY A 441 -1.34 -13.25 -13.13
C GLY A 441 -0.20 -12.38 -12.57
N MET A 442 0.91 -13.03 -12.23
CA MET A 442 2.09 -12.41 -11.61
C MET A 442 3.34 -12.64 -12.47
N ASN A 443 4.28 -11.70 -12.38
CA ASN A 443 5.63 -11.82 -12.95
C ASN A 443 6.68 -11.76 -11.83
N GLN A 444 7.95 -11.90 -12.18
CA GLN A 444 9.05 -11.96 -11.21
C GLN A 444 9.05 -10.75 -10.26
N HIS A 445 8.86 -9.54 -10.80
CA HIS A 445 8.80 -8.30 -10.01
C HIS A 445 7.69 -8.32 -8.96
N ILE A 446 6.51 -8.84 -9.29
CA ILE A 446 5.40 -8.92 -8.34
C ILE A 446 5.64 -9.98 -7.26
N ILE A 447 6.29 -11.08 -7.64
CA ILE A 447 6.64 -12.13 -6.69
C ILE A 447 7.61 -11.60 -5.64
N ASP A 448 8.66 -10.91 -6.08
CA ASP A 448 9.73 -10.41 -5.21
C ASP A 448 9.28 -9.25 -4.31
N ASN A 449 8.37 -8.40 -4.80
CA ASN A 449 7.97 -7.19 -4.06
C ASN A 449 6.69 -7.36 -3.22
N TYR A 450 5.75 -8.22 -3.64
CA TYR A 450 4.42 -8.32 -3.01
C TYR A 450 4.06 -9.74 -2.55
N TYR A 451 4.37 -10.77 -3.34
CA TYR A 451 3.98 -12.15 -2.98
C TYR A 451 4.82 -12.72 -1.84
N THR A 452 6.12 -12.43 -1.84
CA THR A 452 7.08 -12.89 -0.80
C THR A 452 7.12 -11.99 0.44
N ASN A 453 6.71 -10.72 0.32
CA ASN A 453 6.77 -9.73 1.39
C ASN A 453 5.43 -9.62 2.13
N VAL A 454 5.34 -10.32 3.27
CA VAL A 454 4.17 -10.30 4.15
C VAL A 454 3.80 -8.87 4.57
N GLY A 455 2.55 -8.48 4.33
CA GLY A 455 2.04 -7.14 4.65
C GLY A 455 2.16 -6.12 3.50
N CYS A 456 2.79 -6.49 2.39
CA CYS A 456 2.88 -5.66 1.18
C CYS A 456 1.85 -6.14 0.15
N SER A 457 0.77 -5.37 -0.07
CA SER A 457 -0.20 -5.68 -1.12
C SER A 457 0.10 -4.91 -2.41
N TYR A 458 0.14 -5.61 -3.55
CA TYR A 458 0.20 -4.96 -4.87
C TYR A 458 -0.91 -3.93 -5.04
N TYR A 459 -2.11 -4.22 -4.54
CA TYR A 459 -3.28 -3.33 -4.62
C TYR A 459 -3.15 -2.06 -3.77
N SER A 460 -2.17 -1.98 -2.87
CA SER A 460 -1.82 -0.77 -2.11
C SER A 460 -0.53 -0.12 -2.61
N SER A 461 0.06 -0.65 -3.69
CA SER A 461 1.31 -0.15 -4.23
C SER A 461 1.13 1.13 -5.03
N ARG A 462 2.22 1.87 -5.12
CA ARG A 462 2.34 3.02 -6.02
C ARG A 462 2.10 2.62 -7.48
N GLU A 463 2.65 1.49 -7.91
CA GLU A 463 2.53 0.98 -9.29
C GLU A 463 1.07 0.69 -9.66
N PHE A 464 0.32 0.07 -8.75
CA PHE A 464 -1.11 -0.16 -8.95
C PHE A 464 -1.91 1.14 -8.95
N SER A 465 -1.54 2.11 -8.10
CA SER A 465 -2.17 3.43 -8.10
C SER A 465 -1.95 4.14 -9.44
N GLU A 466 -0.73 4.09 -9.99
CA GLU A 466 -0.42 4.62 -11.33
C GLU A 466 -1.25 3.93 -12.43
N LEU A 467 -1.39 2.60 -12.35
CA LEU A 467 -2.26 1.84 -13.25
C LEU A 467 -3.73 2.27 -13.13
N MET A 468 -4.23 2.49 -11.92
CA MET A 468 -5.60 2.93 -11.66
C MET A 468 -5.93 4.29 -12.27
N VAL A 469 -4.98 5.23 -12.24
CA VAL A 469 -5.14 6.56 -12.87
C VAL A 469 -5.37 6.45 -14.37
N SER A 470 -4.82 5.43 -15.02
CA SER A 470 -5.03 5.21 -16.46
C SER A 470 -6.47 4.80 -16.82
N PHE A 471 -7.23 4.21 -15.88
CA PHE A 471 -8.50 3.54 -16.19
C PHE A 471 -9.73 4.45 -16.31
N LYS A 472 -9.66 5.75 -15.97
CA LYS A 472 -10.81 6.69 -15.90
C LYS A 472 -12.04 6.16 -15.09
N SER A 473 -11.90 5.03 -14.40
CA SER A 473 -12.96 4.30 -13.71
C SER A 473 -12.42 3.72 -12.40
N SER A 474 -13.29 3.57 -11.41
CA SER A 474 -12.94 3.06 -10.08
C SER A 474 -12.98 1.52 -10.08
N PHE A 475 -11.83 0.89 -9.83
CA PHE A 475 -11.73 -0.50 -9.39
C PHE A 475 -11.28 -0.49 -7.92
N THR A 476 -12.07 -1.13 -7.06
CA THR A 476 -11.76 -1.26 -5.64
C THR A 476 -11.45 -2.72 -5.35
N PRO A 477 -10.19 -3.08 -5.09
CA PRO A 477 -9.83 -4.46 -4.78
C PRO A 477 -10.38 -4.84 -3.41
N ILE A 478 -10.81 -6.10 -3.30
CA ILE A 478 -11.28 -6.68 -2.05
C ILE A 478 -10.07 -6.88 -1.14
N SER A 479 -8.94 -7.34 -1.65
CA SER A 479 -7.71 -7.68 -0.92
C SER A 479 -6.88 -6.44 -0.56
N ARG A 480 -6.68 -6.17 0.74
CA ARG A 480 -5.99 -4.95 1.22
C ARG A 480 -4.71 -5.20 2.03
N PHE A 481 -4.62 -6.30 2.78
CA PHE A 481 -3.61 -6.44 3.84
C PHE A 481 -2.32 -7.20 3.45
N GLY A 482 -2.29 -7.94 2.33
CA GLY A 482 -1.08 -8.65 1.89
C GLY A 482 -0.63 -9.80 2.81
N ILE A 483 -1.55 -10.42 3.55
CA ILE A 483 -1.29 -11.54 4.48
C ILE A 483 -2.01 -12.84 4.11
N GLY A 484 -2.89 -12.81 3.09
CA GLY A 484 -3.78 -13.92 2.74
C GLY A 484 -3.05 -15.22 2.40
N ILE A 485 -1.86 -15.16 1.81
CA ILE A 485 -1.06 -16.35 1.49
C ILE A 485 -0.67 -17.16 2.73
N LEU A 486 -0.37 -16.50 3.85
CA LEU A 486 0.02 -17.17 5.09
C LEU A 486 -1.13 -17.98 5.69
N SER A 487 -2.38 -17.58 5.41
CA SER A 487 -3.56 -18.32 5.86
C SER A 487 -3.62 -19.74 5.28
N CYS A 488 -3.02 -19.98 4.10
CA CYS A 488 -2.96 -21.30 3.47
C CYS A 488 -2.16 -22.31 4.31
N PHE A 489 -1.08 -21.87 4.96
CA PHE A 489 -0.27 -22.72 5.84
C PHE A 489 -0.97 -23.11 7.15
N MET A 490 -2.20 -22.63 7.40
CA MET A 490 -3.06 -23.19 8.44
C MET A 490 -3.58 -24.58 8.07
N VAL A 491 -3.75 -24.86 6.77
CA VAL A 491 -4.37 -26.08 6.25
C VAL A 491 -3.44 -26.93 5.39
N CYS A 492 -2.32 -26.39 4.91
CA CYS A 492 -1.35 -27.10 4.06
C CYS A 492 0.05 -27.22 4.66
N ASP A 493 0.81 -28.20 4.16
CA ASP A 493 2.24 -28.37 4.46
C ASP A 493 3.13 -27.77 3.37
N SER A 494 2.66 -27.81 2.12
CA SER A 494 3.33 -27.19 0.98
C SER A 494 2.32 -26.59 0.01
N MET A 495 2.80 -25.70 -0.84
CA MET A 495 2.02 -25.05 -1.87
C MET A 495 2.83 -24.92 -3.16
N GLU A 496 2.15 -25.14 -4.27
CA GLU A 496 2.66 -24.90 -5.62
C GLU A 496 1.82 -23.82 -6.30
N VAL A 497 2.49 -22.88 -6.96
CA VAL A 497 1.84 -21.76 -7.66
C VAL A 497 2.38 -21.71 -9.07
N THR A 498 1.51 -21.74 -10.07
CA THR A 498 1.91 -21.56 -11.46
C THR A 498 1.17 -20.36 -12.02
N THR A 499 1.90 -19.36 -12.51
CA THR A 499 1.32 -18.07 -12.89
C THR A 499 1.91 -17.54 -14.18
N ARG A 500 1.10 -16.79 -14.93
CA ARG A 500 1.56 -16.06 -16.10
C ARG A 500 0.85 -14.72 -16.17
N ARG A 501 1.62 -13.64 -16.24
CA ARG A 501 1.08 -12.28 -16.27
C ARG A 501 0.74 -11.81 -17.68
N ILE A 502 -0.43 -11.17 -17.83
CA ILE A 502 -0.75 -10.36 -19.00
C ILE A 502 -0.21 -8.94 -18.79
N ARG A 503 0.58 -8.45 -19.76
CA ARG A 503 1.25 -7.14 -19.67
C ARG A 503 0.54 -6.10 -20.52
N GLU A 504 0.28 -6.44 -21.78
CA GLU A 504 -0.38 -5.57 -22.75
C GLU A 504 -1.36 -6.36 -23.64
N ARG A 505 -1.95 -5.65 -24.61
CA ARG A 505 -2.84 -6.25 -25.61
C ARG A 505 -2.12 -7.37 -26.36
N PHE A 506 -2.52 -8.61 -26.06
CA PHE A 506 -1.95 -9.85 -26.62
C PHE A 506 -0.50 -10.15 -26.21
N GLU A 507 0.04 -9.44 -25.21
CA GLU A 507 1.40 -9.68 -24.70
C GLU A 507 1.38 -10.20 -23.28
N CYS A 508 2.16 -11.24 -23.02
CA CYS A 508 2.27 -11.89 -21.73
C CYS A 508 3.74 -12.08 -21.36
N ASP A 509 4.04 -11.95 -20.08
CA ASP A 509 5.36 -12.27 -19.54
C ASP A 509 5.63 -13.79 -19.62
N GLU A 510 6.85 -14.17 -19.26
CA GLU A 510 7.24 -15.56 -19.07
C GLU A 510 6.41 -16.20 -17.95
N ALA A 511 6.08 -17.48 -18.12
CA ALA A 511 5.32 -18.22 -17.13
C ALA A 511 6.26 -18.77 -16.05
N LEU A 512 5.84 -18.66 -14.80
CA LEU A 512 6.63 -19.02 -13.63
C LEU A 512 5.92 -20.10 -12.82
N HIS A 513 6.70 -21.03 -12.29
CA HIS A 513 6.29 -22.03 -11.30
C HIS A 513 7.04 -21.78 -10.00
N ILE A 514 6.31 -21.78 -8.88
CA ILE A 514 6.81 -21.52 -7.55
C ILE A 514 6.43 -22.69 -6.65
N SER A 515 7.42 -23.27 -5.98
CA SER A 515 7.22 -24.30 -4.95
C SER A 515 7.64 -23.78 -3.58
N ILE A 516 6.80 -24.02 -2.57
CA ILE A 516 6.97 -23.52 -1.21
C ILE A 516 6.74 -24.67 -0.23
N GLU A 517 7.79 -25.08 0.48
CA GLU A 517 7.80 -26.17 1.46
C GLU A 517 7.62 -25.63 2.90
N GLY A 518 6.53 -24.89 3.11
CA GLY A 518 6.19 -24.29 4.40
C GLY A 518 6.56 -22.82 4.53
N TYR A 519 6.00 -22.14 5.54
CA TYR A 519 6.11 -20.68 5.67
C TYR A 519 7.52 -20.15 6.00
N GLU A 520 8.44 -20.99 6.48
CA GLU A 520 9.84 -20.63 6.72
C GLU A 520 10.77 -21.03 5.55
N SER A 521 10.24 -21.71 4.52
CA SER A 521 11.06 -22.19 3.41
C SER A 521 11.44 -21.08 2.46
N LEU A 522 12.52 -21.31 1.71
CA LEU A 522 12.79 -20.55 0.51
C LEU A 522 11.73 -20.87 -0.55
N PHE A 523 11.46 -19.89 -1.41
CA PHE A 523 10.59 -20.05 -2.56
C PHE A 523 11.47 -20.55 -3.70
N VAL A 524 11.13 -21.72 -4.27
CA VAL A 524 11.84 -22.25 -5.44
C VAL A 524 11.08 -21.78 -6.67
N ILE A 525 11.67 -20.85 -7.42
CA ILE A 525 11.08 -20.28 -8.64
C ILE A 525 11.77 -20.89 -9.86
N SER A 526 10.99 -21.39 -10.82
CA SER A 526 11.46 -21.96 -12.09
C SER A 526 10.54 -21.57 -13.24
N ASP A 527 11.02 -21.73 -14.48
CA ASP A 527 10.19 -21.52 -15.67
C ASP A 527 9.02 -22.52 -15.74
N SER A 528 7.95 -22.13 -16.42
CA SER A 528 6.74 -22.93 -16.61
C SER A 528 6.27 -22.93 -18.07
N ASP A 529 5.57 -23.99 -18.47
CA ASP A 529 4.95 -24.13 -19.80
C ASP A 529 3.50 -23.57 -19.85
N LYS A 530 3.04 -22.86 -18.81
CA LYS A 530 1.67 -22.30 -18.77
C LYS A 530 1.46 -21.33 -19.94
N LYS A 531 0.48 -21.61 -20.79
CA LYS A 531 0.21 -20.82 -22.00
C LYS A 531 -0.69 -19.62 -21.75
N GLU A 532 -1.77 -19.81 -20.99
CA GLU A 532 -2.78 -18.78 -20.76
C GLU A 532 -2.46 -17.93 -19.53
N PRO A 533 -2.80 -16.62 -19.52
CA PRO A 533 -2.62 -15.78 -18.34
C PRO A 533 -3.57 -16.18 -17.20
N GLY A 534 -3.09 -15.97 -15.97
CA GLY A 534 -3.80 -16.31 -14.74
C GLY A 534 -2.90 -17.02 -13.74
N THR A 535 -3.48 -17.53 -12.66
CA THR A 535 -2.75 -18.19 -11.56
C THR A 535 -3.42 -19.50 -11.16
N ASP A 536 -2.63 -20.55 -11.03
CA ASP A 536 -3.02 -21.84 -10.45
C ASP A 536 -2.32 -21.98 -9.10
N THR A 537 -3.08 -22.10 -8.01
CA THR A 537 -2.55 -22.37 -6.67
C THR A 537 -3.01 -23.76 -6.23
N ILE A 538 -2.07 -24.62 -5.85
CA ILE A 538 -2.32 -25.98 -5.38
C ILE A 538 -1.77 -26.11 -3.96
N LEU A 539 -2.62 -26.44 -3.01
CA LEU A 539 -2.26 -26.69 -1.63
C LEU A 539 -2.19 -28.20 -1.38
N THR A 540 -1.07 -28.67 -0.84
CA THR A 540 -0.96 -30.03 -0.30
C THR A 540 -1.48 -30.01 1.14
N LEU A 541 -2.71 -30.49 1.34
CA LEU A 541 -3.39 -30.39 2.62
C LEU A 541 -2.77 -31.30 3.69
N ARG A 542 -2.83 -30.86 4.94
CA ARG A 542 -2.44 -31.67 6.10
C ARG A 542 -3.39 -32.85 6.28
N PRO A 543 -2.97 -33.93 6.97
CA PRO A 543 -3.85 -35.05 7.29
C PRO A 543 -5.10 -34.68 8.09
N VAL A 544 -5.04 -33.57 8.84
CA VAL A 544 -6.19 -33.01 9.57
C VAL A 544 -6.43 -31.60 9.02
N HIS A 545 -7.53 -31.42 8.31
CA HIS A 545 -7.92 -30.15 7.68
C HIS A 545 -9.44 -29.99 7.72
N PRO A 546 -10.00 -28.77 7.54
CA PRO A 546 -11.45 -28.52 7.71
C PRO A 546 -12.36 -29.36 6.80
N TRP A 547 -11.85 -29.73 5.63
CA TRP A 547 -12.60 -30.43 4.59
C TRP A 547 -12.44 -31.96 4.65
N ASP A 548 -11.71 -32.50 5.64
CA ASP A 548 -11.36 -33.94 5.73
C ASP A 548 -12.59 -34.85 5.93
N ARG A 549 -13.60 -34.33 6.62
CA ARG A 549 -14.85 -35.00 6.97
C ARG A 549 -16.03 -34.50 6.16
N MET A 550 -15.83 -33.51 5.29
CA MET A 550 -16.90 -32.97 4.46
C MET A 550 -17.14 -33.91 3.28
N ASN A 551 -18.41 -34.18 3.01
CA ASN A 551 -18.77 -34.77 1.72
C ASN A 551 -18.73 -33.70 0.61
N GLU A 552 -18.87 -34.14 -0.64
CA GLU A 552 -18.76 -33.25 -1.81
C GLU A 552 -19.83 -32.15 -1.84
N GLU A 553 -21.06 -32.44 -1.39
CA GLU A 553 -22.13 -31.44 -1.30
C GLU A 553 -21.83 -30.42 -0.19
N GLU A 554 -21.33 -30.86 0.97
CA GLU A 554 -20.92 -29.99 2.07
C GLU A 554 -19.76 -29.06 1.64
N PHE A 555 -18.81 -29.55 0.85
CA PHE A 555 -17.73 -28.72 0.30
C PHE A 555 -18.25 -27.68 -0.70
N MET A 556 -19.16 -28.08 -1.60
CA MET A 556 -19.81 -27.14 -2.53
C MET A 556 -20.59 -26.05 -1.78
N GLN A 557 -21.34 -26.42 -0.75
CA GLN A 557 -22.04 -25.46 0.11
C GLN A 557 -21.08 -24.57 0.91
N CYS A 558 -19.92 -25.09 1.32
CA CYS A 558 -18.88 -24.30 1.97
C CYS A 558 -18.39 -23.17 1.06
N ILE A 559 -18.08 -23.47 -0.22
CA ILE A 559 -17.67 -22.44 -1.19
C ILE A 559 -18.79 -21.41 -1.44
N LYS A 560 -20.02 -21.87 -1.63
CA LYS A 560 -21.19 -21.00 -1.83
C LYS A 560 -21.53 -20.15 -0.60
N ALA A 561 -21.25 -20.63 0.60
CA ALA A 561 -21.38 -19.85 1.82
C ALA A 561 -20.31 -18.75 1.88
N ILE A 562 -19.07 -19.06 1.48
CA ILE A 562 -17.96 -18.07 1.45
C ILE A 562 -18.21 -16.99 0.39
N VAL A 563 -18.67 -17.35 -0.81
CA VAL A 563 -18.93 -16.42 -1.92
C VAL A 563 -20.38 -16.56 -2.41
N PRO A 564 -21.36 -16.04 -1.65
CA PRO A 564 -22.78 -16.22 -1.98
C PRO A 564 -23.22 -15.42 -3.21
N ASN A 565 -22.53 -14.31 -3.56
CA ASN A 565 -22.84 -13.49 -4.73
C ASN A 565 -21.57 -13.22 -5.56
N PRO A 566 -21.05 -14.22 -6.30
CA PRO A 566 -19.75 -14.07 -6.94
C PRO A 566 -19.77 -13.04 -8.08
N ALA A 567 -18.81 -12.12 -8.07
CA ALA A 567 -18.62 -11.11 -9.12
C ALA A 567 -18.08 -11.70 -10.44
N VAL A 568 -17.61 -12.94 -10.40
CA VAL A 568 -17.04 -13.70 -11.52
C VAL A 568 -17.66 -15.09 -11.55
N GLN A 569 -17.53 -15.82 -12.66
CA GLN A 569 -18.06 -17.18 -12.72
C GLN A 569 -17.20 -18.14 -11.89
N ILE A 570 -17.81 -18.94 -11.00
CA ILE A 570 -17.09 -19.93 -10.18
C ILE A 570 -17.52 -21.34 -10.58
N GLU A 571 -16.54 -22.16 -10.91
CA GLU A 571 -16.69 -23.59 -11.16
C GLU A 571 -16.09 -24.38 -9.99
N ILE A 572 -16.88 -25.30 -9.43
CA ILE A 572 -16.46 -26.19 -8.36
C ILE A 572 -16.34 -27.59 -8.95
N GLU A 573 -15.15 -28.17 -8.93
CA GLU A 573 -14.88 -29.53 -9.38
C GLU A 573 -14.63 -30.45 -8.19
N THR A 574 -15.31 -31.59 -8.19
CA THR A 574 -15.18 -32.65 -7.21
C THR A 574 -14.99 -33.98 -7.93
N ASN A 575 -14.65 -35.03 -7.18
CA ASN A 575 -14.44 -36.36 -7.77
C ASN A 575 -15.71 -36.94 -8.44
N LYS A 576 -16.93 -36.52 -8.08
CA LYS A 576 -18.19 -37.03 -8.70
C LYS A 576 -18.83 -36.09 -9.72
N GLY A 577 -18.39 -34.83 -9.82
CA GLY A 577 -18.95 -33.89 -10.78
C GLY A 577 -18.45 -32.46 -10.64
N SER A 578 -18.87 -31.60 -11.56
CA SER A 578 -18.63 -30.17 -11.52
C SER A 578 -19.93 -29.38 -11.42
N GLU A 579 -19.90 -28.27 -10.69
CA GLU A 579 -21.00 -27.32 -10.59
C GLU A 579 -20.51 -25.91 -10.93
N LEU A 580 -21.28 -25.19 -11.74
CA LEU A 580 -20.97 -23.84 -12.19
C LEU A 580 -22.02 -22.89 -11.65
N TYR A 581 -21.61 -21.81 -10.99
CA TYR A 581 -22.53 -20.79 -10.48
C TYR A 581 -22.00 -19.37 -10.66
N SER A 582 -22.94 -18.43 -10.63
CA SER A 582 -22.78 -16.99 -10.88
C SER A 582 -23.62 -16.20 -9.87
N SER A 583 -23.67 -14.87 -10.01
CA SER A 583 -24.49 -13.97 -9.19
C SER A 583 -25.98 -14.37 -9.12
N ASP A 584 -26.51 -15.09 -10.11
CA ASP A 584 -27.90 -15.55 -10.14
C ASP A 584 -28.24 -16.46 -8.95
N TYR A 585 -27.25 -17.21 -8.44
CA TYR A 585 -27.41 -18.04 -7.24
C TYR A 585 -27.86 -17.22 -6.02
N PHE A 586 -27.39 -15.98 -5.90
CA PHE A 586 -27.75 -15.11 -4.78
C PHE A 586 -29.23 -14.70 -4.80
N ASP A 587 -29.82 -14.60 -5.99
CA ASP A 587 -31.24 -14.24 -6.13
C ASP A 587 -32.16 -15.40 -5.71
N ASP A 588 -31.71 -16.64 -5.92
CA ASP A 588 -32.43 -17.86 -5.55
C ASP A 588 -32.30 -18.22 -4.05
N LEU A 589 -31.30 -17.66 -3.37
CA LEU A 589 -30.86 -18.03 -2.02
C LEU A 589 -31.88 -17.74 -0.89
N ASP A 590 -32.59 -18.74 -0.36
CA ASP A 590 -33.70 -18.58 0.61
C ASP A 590 -33.30 -17.98 1.97
N LEU A 591 -34.25 -17.30 2.61
CA LEU A 591 -34.19 -16.82 3.99
C LEU A 591 -34.45 -17.93 5.02
N GLU A 592 -35.06 -19.06 4.64
CA GLU A 592 -35.33 -20.19 5.54
C GLU A 592 -34.17 -20.55 6.49
N PRO A 593 -32.89 -20.62 6.06
CA PRO A 593 -31.76 -20.90 6.96
C PRO A 593 -31.58 -19.89 8.10
N LEU A 594 -32.10 -18.66 7.94
CA LEU A 594 -32.05 -17.61 8.96
C LEU A 594 -33.26 -17.67 9.91
N LEU A 595 -34.35 -18.30 9.50
CA LEU A 595 -35.59 -18.38 10.28
C LEU A 595 -35.50 -19.56 11.26
N ASP A 596 -35.46 -19.27 12.56
CA ASP A 596 -35.53 -20.33 13.57
C ASP A 596 -36.94 -20.94 13.66
N TYR A 597 -37.10 -22.01 14.44
CA TYR A 597 -38.36 -22.75 14.57
C TYR A 597 -39.55 -21.88 15.02
N SER A 598 -39.31 -20.74 15.70
CA SER A 598 -40.38 -19.87 16.16
C SER A 598 -41.07 -19.17 15.00
N TRP A 599 -40.35 -18.92 13.90
CA TRP A 599 -40.92 -18.36 12.67
C TRP A 599 -41.93 -19.29 11.99
N ASN A 600 -41.99 -20.58 12.33
CA ASN A 600 -42.97 -21.50 11.76
C ASN A 600 -44.38 -21.32 12.37
N ASN A 601 -44.49 -20.68 13.53
CA ASN A 601 -45.78 -20.49 14.22
C ASN A 601 -46.43 -19.14 13.86
N THR A 602 -47.26 -19.10 12.83
CA THR A 602 -47.88 -17.85 12.35
C THR A 602 -49.12 -17.41 13.15
N LYS A 603 -49.42 -18.06 14.28
CA LYS A 603 -50.57 -17.67 15.09
C LYS A 603 -50.34 -16.25 15.64
N ASN A 604 -51.24 -15.33 15.28
CA ASN A 604 -51.15 -13.90 15.62
C ASN A 604 -49.96 -13.15 15.00
N ILE A 605 -49.22 -13.73 14.04
CA ILE A 605 -48.07 -13.07 13.39
C ILE A 605 -48.22 -13.15 11.87
N ARG A 606 -48.22 -11.98 11.23
CA ARG A 606 -48.18 -11.83 9.77
C ARG A 606 -46.74 -11.65 9.32
N LYS A 607 -46.25 -12.57 8.49
CA LYS A 607 -44.95 -12.42 7.81
C LYS A 607 -45.08 -11.50 6.61
N ILE A 608 -44.10 -10.64 6.41
CA ILE A 608 -44.00 -9.75 5.26
C ILE A 608 -42.60 -9.89 4.67
N ASP A 609 -42.54 -10.36 3.44
CA ASP A 609 -41.28 -10.39 2.68
C ASP A 609 -41.06 -9.03 2.02
N ILE A 610 -39.84 -8.54 2.11
CA ILE A 610 -39.42 -7.25 1.58
C ILE A 610 -38.20 -7.41 0.68
N ASP A 611 -38.22 -6.70 -0.45
CA ASP A 611 -37.07 -6.57 -1.34
C ASP A 611 -36.19 -5.41 -0.86
N LEU A 612 -34.95 -5.73 -0.50
CA LEU A 612 -33.95 -4.77 -0.02
C LEU A 612 -33.07 -4.23 -1.16
N THR A 613 -33.28 -4.71 -2.38
CA THR A 613 -32.48 -4.32 -3.54
C THR A 613 -32.67 -2.83 -3.85
N CYS A 614 -31.55 -2.11 -3.94
CA CYS A 614 -31.50 -0.68 -4.20
C CYS A 614 -30.14 -0.33 -4.84
N GLU A 615 -30.15 -0.03 -6.15
CA GLU A 615 -28.94 0.32 -6.89
C GLU A 615 -28.25 1.59 -6.37
N GLU A 616 -29.03 2.61 -5.95
CA GLU A 616 -28.52 3.87 -5.41
C GLU A 616 -27.54 3.63 -4.24
N TYR A 617 -27.95 2.77 -3.30
CA TYR A 617 -27.14 2.42 -2.13
C TYR A 617 -26.23 1.21 -2.37
N GLY A 618 -26.29 0.58 -3.54
CA GLY A 618 -25.53 -0.64 -3.86
C GLY A 618 -25.96 -1.85 -3.04
N PHE A 619 -27.24 -1.95 -2.67
CA PHE A 619 -27.77 -3.08 -1.91
C PHE A 619 -28.44 -4.09 -2.83
N LYS A 620 -28.19 -5.37 -2.61
CA LYS A 620 -28.89 -6.49 -3.26
C LYS A 620 -29.30 -7.49 -2.21
N GLY A 621 -30.59 -7.85 -2.13
CA GLY A 621 -31.04 -8.83 -1.14
C GLY A 621 -32.51 -8.75 -0.76
N ARG A 622 -32.89 -9.55 0.24
CA ARG A 622 -34.27 -9.70 0.69
C ARG A 622 -34.35 -9.90 2.20
N GLY A 623 -35.50 -9.60 2.77
CA GLY A 623 -35.75 -9.83 4.19
C GLY A 623 -37.19 -10.22 4.48
N CYS A 624 -37.43 -10.69 5.70
CA CYS A 624 -38.73 -11.12 6.20
C CYS A 624 -38.99 -10.46 7.56
N ILE A 625 -40.13 -9.79 7.69
CA ILE A 625 -40.56 -9.07 8.89
C ILE A 625 -41.73 -9.81 9.53
N GLY A 626 -41.68 -9.99 10.86
CA GLY A 626 -42.81 -10.50 11.63
C GLY A 626 -43.64 -9.37 12.25
N ILE A 627 -44.89 -9.20 11.82
CA ILE A 627 -45.83 -8.24 12.40
C ILE A 627 -46.82 -8.96 13.33
N LEU A 628 -46.84 -8.58 14.59
CA LEU A 628 -47.84 -8.98 15.57
C LEU A 628 -49.22 -8.43 15.18
N THR A 629 -50.23 -9.29 15.10
CA THR A 629 -51.57 -8.96 14.61
C THR A 629 -52.68 -9.51 15.53
N LYS A 630 -53.64 -8.63 15.87
CA LYS A 630 -54.86 -8.96 16.61
C LYS A 630 -56.05 -8.65 15.71
N ASN A 631 -56.90 -9.66 15.44
CA ASN A 631 -58.03 -9.54 14.50
C ASN A 631 -57.63 -9.02 13.11
N GLY A 632 -56.42 -9.34 12.65
CA GLY A 632 -55.90 -8.94 11.33
C GLY A 632 -55.25 -7.55 11.25
N LEU A 633 -55.31 -6.75 12.32
CA LEU A 633 -54.64 -5.43 12.39
C LEU A 633 -53.35 -5.52 13.21
N PRO A 634 -52.31 -4.71 12.89
CA PRO A 634 -51.11 -4.61 13.72
C PRO A 634 -51.47 -4.29 15.18
N ALA A 635 -50.81 -4.97 16.12
CA ALA A 635 -51.03 -4.79 17.54
C ALA A 635 -49.69 -4.66 18.27
N GLU A 636 -49.65 -3.79 19.29
CA GLU A 636 -48.49 -3.59 20.16
C GLU A 636 -48.24 -4.82 21.05
N GLU A 637 -49.34 -5.37 21.56
CA GLU A 637 -49.38 -6.42 22.57
C GLU A 637 -50.64 -7.28 22.39
N ILE A 638 -50.51 -8.58 22.64
CA ILE A 638 -51.58 -9.57 22.56
C ILE A 638 -51.55 -10.44 23.81
N GLU A 639 -52.56 -10.28 24.65
CA GLU A 639 -52.90 -11.23 25.69
C GLU A 639 -53.48 -12.50 25.03
N ILE A 640 -52.73 -13.62 25.12
CA ILE A 640 -53.11 -14.92 24.57
C ILE A 640 -54.15 -15.60 25.46
N LEU A 641 -53.93 -15.54 26.77
CA LEU A 641 -54.72 -16.22 27.79
C LEU A 641 -54.65 -15.42 29.08
N SER A 642 -55.77 -15.31 29.78
CA SER A 642 -55.86 -14.73 31.12
C SER A 642 -56.91 -15.51 31.89
N LYS A 643 -56.52 -16.09 33.03
CA LYS A 643 -57.40 -16.93 33.83
C LYS A 643 -57.06 -16.80 35.31
N ASP A 644 -58.06 -16.47 36.09
CA ASP A 644 -57.98 -16.48 37.54
C ASP A 644 -58.14 -17.90 38.07
N VAL A 645 -57.27 -18.29 38.99
CA VAL A 645 -57.27 -19.59 39.68
C VAL A 645 -57.30 -19.30 41.18
N GLU A 646 -58.33 -19.81 41.85
CA GLU A 646 -58.46 -19.70 43.30
C GLU A 646 -57.81 -20.92 43.96
N ILE A 647 -56.88 -20.68 44.88
CA ILE A 647 -56.24 -21.72 45.71
C ILE A 647 -56.22 -21.21 47.15
N ASP A 648 -56.76 -22.01 48.08
CA ASP A 648 -56.88 -21.68 49.51
C ASP A 648 -57.53 -20.33 49.85
N GLY A 649 -58.45 -19.86 48.98
CA GLY A 649 -59.18 -18.60 49.16
C GLY A 649 -58.46 -17.35 48.63
N GLU A 650 -57.26 -17.51 48.07
CA GLU A 650 -56.54 -16.45 47.35
C GLU A 650 -56.63 -16.66 45.82
N ILE A 651 -56.74 -15.55 45.08
CA ILE A 651 -56.90 -15.56 43.63
C ILE A 651 -55.56 -15.27 42.96
N TYR A 652 -55.14 -16.18 42.09
CA TYR A 652 -53.92 -16.08 41.30
C TYR A 652 -54.26 -15.95 39.82
N THR A 653 -53.82 -14.85 39.18
CA THR A 653 -54.05 -14.62 37.74
C THR A 653 -52.92 -15.23 36.91
N LEU A 654 -53.24 -16.28 36.16
CA LEU A 654 -52.36 -16.85 35.14
C LEU A 654 -52.61 -16.12 33.82
N SER A 655 -51.58 -15.48 33.29
CA SER A 655 -51.65 -14.73 32.05
C SER A 655 -50.52 -15.14 31.11
N SER A 656 -50.78 -15.11 29.81
CA SER A 656 -49.76 -15.25 28.78
C SER A 656 -49.92 -14.13 27.78
N ASN A 657 -48.83 -13.44 27.48
CA ASN A 657 -48.83 -12.19 26.76
C ASN A 657 -47.66 -12.12 25.78
N ILE A 658 -47.93 -11.67 24.56
CA ILE A 658 -46.94 -11.48 23.51
C ILE A 658 -46.84 -10.00 23.16
N LYS A 659 -45.63 -9.46 23.12
CA LYS A 659 -45.36 -8.09 22.69
C LYS A 659 -44.06 -7.97 21.92
N TYR A 660 -43.91 -6.87 21.19
CA TYR A 660 -42.63 -6.52 20.57
C TYR A 660 -41.54 -6.24 21.61
N LYS A 661 -40.32 -6.61 21.26
CA LYS A 661 -39.07 -6.18 21.90
C LYS A 661 -38.09 -5.85 20.77
N THR A 662 -37.06 -5.04 21.04
CA THR A 662 -36.03 -4.76 20.04
C THR A 662 -35.48 -6.07 19.45
N ASN A 663 -35.56 -6.19 18.13
CA ASN A 663 -35.10 -7.33 17.31
C ASN A 663 -35.84 -8.67 17.54
N CYS A 664 -36.92 -8.72 18.32
CA CYS A 664 -37.65 -9.98 18.53
C CYS A 664 -39.08 -9.74 19.03
N ILE A 665 -39.78 -10.84 19.32
CA ILE A 665 -41.06 -10.83 20.03
C ILE A 665 -40.85 -11.56 21.36
N THR A 666 -41.35 -11.03 22.46
CA THR A 666 -41.31 -11.72 23.75
C THR A 666 -42.66 -12.27 24.12
N GLU A 667 -42.70 -13.51 24.56
CA GLU A 667 -43.85 -14.11 25.22
C GLU A 667 -43.55 -14.21 26.72
N THR A 668 -44.38 -13.59 27.53
CA THR A 668 -44.31 -13.64 29.00
C THR A 668 -45.48 -14.45 29.50
N SER A 669 -45.22 -15.43 30.37
CA SER A 669 -46.25 -16.30 30.93
C SER A 669 -46.07 -16.42 32.44
N THR A 670 -47.16 -16.21 33.19
CA THR A 670 -47.23 -16.51 34.61
C THR A 670 -47.60 -17.98 34.83
N SER A 671 -46.92 -18.61 35.79
CA SER A 671 -47.17 -19.97 36.27
C SER A 671 -47.20 -19.98 37.79
N ILE A 672 -47.93 -20.92 38.38
CA ILE A 672 -47.96 -21.13 39.82
C ILE A 672 -47.04 -22.31 40.15
N SER A 673 -46.24 -22.17 41.20
CA SER A 673 -45.41 -23.24 41.77
C SER A 673 -45.65 -23.33 43.27
N VAL A 674 -45.45 -24.52 43.84
CA VAL A 674 -45.46 -24.73 45.29
C VAL A 674 -44.03 -25.00 45.73
N ASP A 675 -43.57 -24.30 46.77
CA ASP A 675 -42.22 -24.46 47.30
C ASP A 675 -42.09 -25.69 48.25
N GLU A 676 -40.91 -25.89 48.83
CA GLU A 676 -40.63 -27.02 49.74
C GLU A 676 -41.40 -26.93 51.07
N ASP A 677 -41.84 -25.72 51.47
CA ASP A 677 -42.58 -25.45 52.70
C ASP A 677 -44.11 -25.47 52.48
N GLY A 678 -44.57 -25.60 51.24
CA GLY A 678 -45.97 -25.66 50.86
C GLY A 678 -46.61 -24.32 50.55
N GLU A 679 -45.83 -23.23 50.46
CA GLU A 679 -46.31 -21.92 50.03
C GLU A 679 -46.46 -21.85 48.51
N ILE A 680 -47.47 -21.12 48.06
CA ILE A 680 -47.84 -20.98 46.66
C ILE A 680 -47.24 -19.68 46.11
N ASP A 681 -46.33 -19.81 45.15
CA ASP A 681 -45.65 -18.68 44.51
C ASP A 681 -46.10 -18.51 43.06
N THR A 682 -46.15 -17.26 42.61
CA THR A 682 -46.36 -16.92 41.19
C THR A 682 -45.04 -16.58 40.51
N ASN A 683 -44.66 -17.44 39.58
CA ASN A 683 -43.45 -17.28 38.78
C ASN A 683 -43.78 -16.71 37.41
N THR A 684 -43.06 -15.65 37.02
CA THR A 684 -43.15 -15.08 35.68
C THR A 684 -41.98 -15.57 34.86
N SER A 685 -42.27 -16.28 33.78
CA SER A 685 -41.28 -16.72 32.79
C SER A 685 -41.39 -15.88 31.53
N TRP A 686 -40.28 -15.69 30.82
CA TRP A 686 -40.29 -15.05 29.51
C TRP A 686 -39.47 -15.85 28.51
N SER A 687 -39.88 -15.81 27.25
CA SER A 687 -39.15 -16.41 26.13
C SER A 687 -39.08 -15.42 24.97
N GLU A 688 -37.96 -15.41 24.27
CA GLU A 688 -37.81 -14.69 23.00
C GLU A 688 -38.21 -15.60 21.85
N ARG A 689 -39.13 -15.11 21.01
CA ARG A 689 -39.59 -15.71 19.77
C ARG A 689 -39.28 -14.76 18.62
N PHE A 690 -39.25 -15.30 17.41
CA PHE A 690 -38.98 -14.58 16.17
C PHE A 690 -37.69 -13.78 16.25
N LYS A 691 -36.57 -14.40 16.63
CA LYS A 691 -35.32 -13.63 16.75
C LYS A 691 -34.86 -13.15 15.37
N SER A 692 -34.46 -11.89 15.30
CA SER A 692 -33.83 -11.31 14.11
C SER A 692 -32.47 -11.93 13.85
N LYS A 693 -32.16 -12.19 12.58
CA LYS A 693 -30.85 -12.67 12.12
C LYS A 693 -30.49 -12.05 10.77
N SER A 694 -29.21 -11.79 10.55
CA SER A 694 -28.73 -11.35 9.25
C SER A 694 -27.71 -12.33 8.67
N SER A 695 -27.66 -12.38 7.34
CA SER A 695 -26.53 -12.90 6.56
C SER A 695 -26.04 -11.76 5.67
N LEU A 696 -24.74 -11.46 5.76
CA LEU A 696 -24.14 -10.33 5.08
C LEU A 696 -23.02 -10.79 4.16
N SER A 697 -22.98 -10.24 2.95
CA SER A 697 -21.80 -10.25 2.11
C SER A 697 -21.42 -8.83 1.67
N ILE A 698 -20.13 -8.62 1.43
CA ILE A 698 -19.59 -7.35 0.91
C ILE A 698 -18.80 -7.71 -0.35
N HIS A 699 -19.12 -7.04 -1.46
CA HIS A 699 -18.58 -7.35 -2.78
C HIS A 699 -18.71 -8.84 -3.15
N GLY A 700 -19.81 -9.46 -2.73
CA GLY A 700 -20.09 -10.85 -3.05
C GLY A 700 -19.55 -11.89 -2.09
N ILE A 701 -18.78 -11.47 -1.07
CA ILE A 701 -18.06 -12.37 -0.16
C ILE A 701 -18.63 -12.25 1.24
N GLU A 702 -18.89 -13.39 1.87
CA GLU A 702 -19.50 -13.46 3.19
C GLU A 702 -18.66 -12.75 4.25
N VAL A 703 -19.36 -11.97 5.07
CA VAL A 703 -18.87 -11.47 6.35
C VAL A 703 -19.59 -12.26 7.43
N PRO A 704 -18.89 -13.14 8.19
CA PRO A 704 -19.50 -14.03 9.18
C PRO A 704 -19.88 -13.27 10.46
N TYR A 705 -20.69 -12.24 10.33
CA TYR A 705 -21.10 -11.32 11.39
C TYR A 705 -22.61 -11.11 11.37
N ASN A 706 -23.25 -11.47 12.48
CA ASN A 706 -24.66 -11.17 12.69
C ASN A 706 -24.81 -9.68 13.06
N LEU A 707 -25.63 -8.95 12.32
CA LEU A 707 -25.93 -7.54 12.56
C LEU A 707 -26.89 -7.36 13.73
N PHE A 708 -27.46 -8.43 14.29
CA PHE A 708 -28.28 -8.37 15.49
C PHE A 708 -27.52 -8.88 16.73
N PRO A 709 -27.82 -8.38 17.93
CA PRO A 709 -27.17 -8.82 19.16
C PRO A 709 -27.34 -10.33 19.40
N ASP A 710 -26.22 -11.03 19.57
CA ASP A 710 -26.12 -12.42 20.00
C ASP A 710 -24.96 -12.61 20.99
N TYR A 711 -24.58 -13.85 21.32
CA TYR A 711 -23.49 -14.10 22.26
C TYR A 711 -22.11 -13.62 21.75
N SER A 712 -21.88 -13.68 20.44
CA SER A 712 -20.59 -13.39 19.81
C SER A 712 -20.28 -11.90 19.70
N ASN A 713 -21.30 -11.05 19.61
CA ASN A 713 -21.16 -9.61 19.36
C ASN A 713 -21.74 -8.72 20.49
N ARG A 714 -21.98 -9.26 21.70
CA ARG A 714 -22.60 -8.52 22.83
C ARG A 714 -21.98 -7.16 23.15
N MET A 715 -20.68 -7.01 22.93
CA MET A 715 -19.92 -5.79 23.23
C MET A 715 -19.76 -4.87 22.01
N SER A 716 -20.22 -5.31 20.83
CA SER A 716 -20.12 -4.54 19.59
C SER A 716 -21.14 -3.41 19.57
N LYS A 717 -20.72 -2.26 19.05
CA LYS A 717 -21.62 -1.13 18.76
C LYS A 717 -22.23 -1.21 17.35
N ALA A 718 -21.61 -1.96 16.44
CA ALA A 718 -22.09 -2.17 15.07
C ALA A 718 -23.16 -3.27 15.04
N VAL A 719 -24.31 -3.00 15.64
CA VAL A 719 -25.47 -3.89 15.65
C VAL A 719 -26.74 -3.09 15.42
N LEU A 720 -27.65 -3.62 14.61
CA LEU A 720 -28.94 -3.03 14.29
C LEU A 720 -29.91 -3.17 15.45
N LYS A 721 -30.72 -2.13 15.63
CA LYS A 721 -31.81 -2.09 16.60
C LYS A 721 -33.10 -1.71 15.89
N ILE A 722 -33.95 -2.71 15.71
CA ILE A 722 -35.21 -2.59 14.98
C ILE A 722 -36.34 -2.93 15.97
N PRO A 723 -37.48 -2.20 15.95
CA PRO A 723 -38.56 -2.39 16.93
C PRO A 723 -39.37 -3.68 16.76
N PHE A 724 -39.11 -4.45 15.70
CA PHE A 724 -39.81 -5.68 15.35
C PHE A 724 -38.81 -6.75 14.89
N PRO A 725 -39.21 -8.03 14.85
CA PRO A 725 -38.36 -9.10 14.35
C PRO A 725 -38.14 -8.97 12.83
N PHE A 726 -36.88 -9.03 12.42
CA PHE A 726 -36.48 -8.89 11.03
C PHE A 726 -35.31 -9.83 10.71
N SER A 727 -35.49 -10.71 9.73
CA SER A 727 -34.41 -11.58 9.25
C SER A 727 -34.11 -11.31 7.79
N PHE A 728 -32.85 -11.15 7.41
CA PHE A 728 -32.50 -10.76 6.05
C PHE A 728 -31.16 -11.28 5.55
N ARG A 729 -31.03 -11.35 4.23
CA ARG A 729 -29.78 -11.57 3.50
C ARG A 729 -29.51 -10.35 2.64
N LEU A 730 -28.30 -9.81 2.72
CA LEU A 730 -27.91 -8.59 2.02
C LEU A 730 -26.47 -8.69 1.52
N ASP A 731 -26.28 -8.36 0.25
CA ASP A 731 -24.98 -8.07 -0.34
C ASP A 731 -24.81 -6.56 -0.50
N ILE A 732 -23.64 -6.06 -0.11
CA ILE A 732 -23.27 -4.64 -0.15
C ILE A 732 -22.22 -4.41 -1.24
N GLY A 733 -22.54 -3.54 -2.18
CA GLY A 733 -21.64 -3.06 -3.23
C GLY A 733 -20.84 -1.81 -2.84
N VAL A 734 -20.20 -1.21 -3.84
CA VAL A 734 -19.19 -0.13 -3.66
C VAL A 734 -19.74 1.13 -2.99
N ASN A 735 -21.01 1.47 -3.20
CA ASN A 735 -21.59 2.73 -2.71
C ASN A 735 -21.83 2.78 -1.20
N SER A 736 -21.85 1.64 -0.51
CA SER A 736 -22.12 1.55 0.93
C SER A 736 -21.13 0.62 1.64
N ASP A 737 -19.87 0.58 1.15
CA ASP A 737 -18.79 -0.26 1.70
C ASP A 737 -18.67 -0.08 3.23
N LEU A 738 -18.30 -1.14 3.95
CA LEU A 738 -18.13 -1.14 5.40
C LEU A 738 -16.69 -1.45 5.77
N ASN A 739 -16.19 -0.77 6.78
CA ASN A 739 -14.85 -1.05 7.28
C ASN A 739 -14.89 -2.29 8.19
N LEU A 740 -14.02 -3.26 7.90
CA LEU A 740 -13.88 -4.51 8.65
C LEU A 740 -12.57 -4.53 9.44
N ASN A 741 -12.54 -5.33 10.50
CA ASN A 741 -11.29 -5.66 11.18
C ASN A 741 -10.36 -6.50 10.28
N SER A 742 -9.10 -6.70 10.69
CA SER A 742 -8.10 -7.44 9.90
C SER A 742 -8.50 -8.89 9.58
N ALA A 743 -9.29 -9.52 10.47
CA ALA A 743 -9.80 -10.88 10.32
C ALA A 743 -11.00 -11.00 9.36
N ARG A 744 -11.64 -9.86 9.07
CA ARG A 744 -12.87 -9.73 8.27
C ARG A 744 -14.07 -10.47 8.85
N ASP A 745 -14.13 -10.56 10.18
CA ASP A 745 -15.23 -11.19 10.92
C ASP A 745 -16.02 -10.21 11.79
N GLN A 746 -15.59 -8.95 11.85
CA GLN A 746 -16.28 -7.88 12.58
C GLN A 746 -16.32 -6.59 11.78
N ILE A 747 -17.41 -5.84 11.96
CA ILE A 747 -17.63 -4.52 11.37
C ILE A 747 -17.16 -3.45 12.35
N ILE A 748 -16.39 -2.48 11.85
CA ILE A 748 -15.90 -1.33 12.60
C ILE A 748 -17.03 -0.30 12.68
N TYR A 749 -17.32 0.18 13.89
CA TYR A 749 -18.32 1.22 14.11
C TYR A 749 -17.73 2.60 13.81
N ASP A 750 -18.03 3.13 12.62
CA ASP A 750 -17.58 4.44 12.13
C ASP A 750 -18.67 5.18 11.32
N GLU A 751 -18.30 6.25 10.61
CA GLU A 751 -19.24 7.03 9.79
C GLU A 751 -19.87 6.23 8.63
N LYS A 752 -19.16 5.24 8.08
CA LYS A 752 -19.69 4.37 7.02
C LYS A 752 -20.80 3.48 7.58
N TRP A 753 -20.59 2.91 8.78
CA TRP A 753 -21.63 2.16 9.48
C TRP A 753 -22.89 2.99 9.71
N LEU A 754 -22.74 4.23 10.20
CA LEU A 754 -23.89 5.12 10.46
C LEU A 754 -24.69 5.40 9.18
N THR A 755 -23.99 5.62 8.07
CA THR A 755 -24.60 5.85 6.75
C THR A 755 -25.34 4.61 6.25
N PHE A 756 -24.70 3.44 6.36
CA PHE A 756 -25.31 2.14 6.02
C PHE A 756 -26.58 1.88 6.83
N GLU A 757 -26.53 2.06 8.15
CA GLU A 757 -27.67 1.85 9.06
C GLU A 757 -28.86 2.73 8.66
N GLU A 758 -28.61 4.01 8.41
CA GLU A 758 -29.65 4.95 7.99
C GLU A 758 -30.26 4.59 6.63
N ASN A 759 -29.43 4.24 5.64
CA ASN A 759 -29.88 3.84 4.31
C ASN A 759 -30.73 2.55 4.35
N LEU A 760 -30.29 1.55 5.11
CA LEU A 760 -31.04 0.30 5.28
C LEU A 760 -32.41 0.56 5.91
N TYR A 761 -32.47 1.40 6.95
CA TYR A 761 -33.74 1.77 7.60
C TYR A 761 -34.67 2.53 6.66
N ARG A 762 -34.13 3.39 5.77
CA ARG A 762 -34.93 4.09 4.75
C ARG A 762 -35.60 3.13 3.78
N ILE A 763 -34.87 2.10 3.32
CA ILE A 763 -35.43 1.08 2.42
C ILE A 763 -36.51 0.29 3.13
N ILE A 764 -36.26 -0.18 4.35
CA ILE A 764 -37.22 -0.96 5.13
C ILE A 764 -38.53 -0.17 5.31
N CYS A 765 -38.43 1.11 5.73
CA CYS A 765 -39.62 1.95 5.93
C CYS A 765 -40.37 2.21 4.62
N ARG A 766 -39.65 2.52 3.52
CA ARG A 766 -40.24 2.76 2.20
C ARG A 766 -41.02 1.53 1.72
N ARG A 767 -40.38 0.35 1.75
CA ARG A 767 -41.00 -0.91 1.29
C ARG A 767 -42.18 -1.33 2.15
N LEU A 768 -42.08 -1.18 3.48
CA LEU A 768 -43.20 -1.45 4.37
C LEU A 768 -44.41 -0.55 4.08
N LYS A 769 -44.18 0.75 3.83
CA LYS A 769 -45.24 1.70 3.46
C LYS A 769 -45.91 1.33 2.13
N ASP A 770 -45.14 0.83 1.17
CA ASP A 770 -45.65 0.41 -0.13
C ASP A 770 -46.48 -0.89 -0.05
N ILE A 771 -46.11 -1.82 0.84
CA ILE A 771 -46.78 -3.13 1.00
C ILE A 771 -48.02 -3.04 1.91
N LEU A 772 -47.94 -2.24 2.98
CA LEU A 772 -49.01 -2.11 3.96
C LEU A 772 -50.11 -1.16 3.49
N SER A 773 -51.35 -1.44 3.90
CA SER A 773 -52.44 -0.47 3.75
C SER A 773 -52.15 0.80 4.55
N SER A 774 -52.71 1.94 4.14
CA SER A 774 -52.50 3.22 4.85
C SER A 774 -52.93 3.15 6.32
N SER A 775 -53.93 2.32 6.65
CA SER A 775 -54.35 2.07 8.03
C SER A 775 -53.36 1.20 8.80
N ASP A 776 -52.85 0.12 8.20
CA ASP A 776 -51.89 -0.77 8.84
C ASP A 776 -50.56 -0.05 9.09
N TRP A 777 -50.07 0.72 8.11
CA TRP A 777 -48.87 1.54 8.25
C TRP A 777 -49.02 2.55 9.37
N LYS A 778 -50.16 3.26 9.45
CA LYS A 778 -50.38 4.25 10.50
C LYS A 778 -50.33 3.62 11.90
N ILE A 779 -51.02 2.50 12.10
CA ILE A 779 -51.03 1.80 13.39
C ILE A 779 -49.62 1.27 13.72
N LEU A 780 -48.93 0.68 12.75
CA LEU A 780 -47.57 0.18 12.95
C LEU A 780 -46.59 1.32 13.27
N ASN A 781 -46.71 2.46 12.59
CA ASN A 781 -45.87 3.64 12.83
C ASN A 781 -46.10 4.22 14.24
N GLU A 782 -47.36 4.28 14.70
CA GLU A 782 -47.68 4.68 16.07
C GLU A 782 -47.05 3.71 17.11
N ILE A 783 -47.02 2.40 16.83
CA ILE A 783 -46.36 1.40 17.67
C ILE A 783 -44.83 1.60 17.69
N ILE A 784 -44.23 1.86 16.52
CA ILE A 784 -42.80 2.12 16.37
C ILE A 784 -42.39 3.36 17.18
N GLN A 785 -43.16 4.44 17.09
CA GLN A 785 -42.84 5.72 17.72
C GLN A 785 -42.93 5.73 19.25
N LYS A 786 -43.69 4.81 19.88
CA LYS A 786 -43.79 4.74 21.34
C LYS A 786 -42.52 4.27 22.04
N ASN A 787 -41.66 3.50 21.37
CA ASN A 787 -40.41 2.95 21.94
C ASN A 787 -39.20 3.91 21.76
N ASN A 788 -39.41 5.17 22.13
CA ASN A 788 -38.82 6.37 21.55
C ASN A 788 -37.38 6.75 21.98
N THR A 789 -36.33 6.14 21.42
CA THR A 789 -34.95 6.72 21.45
C THR A 789 -34.00 6.36 20.30
N ASP A 790 -34.41 5.57 19.29
CA ASP A 790 -33.46 4.92 18.36
C ASP A 790 -33.45 5.48 16.92
N THR A 791 -32.33 5.31 16.20
CA THR A 791 -32.11 5.81 14.82
C THR A 791 -33.25 5.42 13.87
N PHE A 792 -33.79 4.20 14.01
CA PHE A 792 -34.90 3.70 13.23
C PHE A 792 -36.15 4.60 13.32
N CYS A 793 -36.50 5.07 14.52
CA CYS A 793 -37.68 5.93 14.72
C CYS A 793 -37.51 7.28 14.03
N ARG A 794 -36.30 7.85 14.07
CA ARG A 794 -35.97 9.11 13.37
C ARG A 794 -36.15 8.96 11.86
N VAL A 795 -35.72 7.84 11.30
CA VAL A 795 -35.87 7.56 9.87
C VAL A 795 -37.34 7.34 9.51
N ALA A 796 -38.09 6.54 10.28
CA ALA A 796 -39.51 6.28 10.05
C ALA A 796 -40.34 7.58 10.00
N ASN A 797 -40.05 8.56 10.87
CA ASN A 797 -40.73 9.86 10.89
C ASN A 797 -40.55 10.67 9.60
N SER A 798 -39.45 10.46 8.86
CA SER A 798 -39.27 11.14 7.56
C SER A 798 -40.21 10.64 6.46
N PHE A 799 -40.96 9.56 6.73
CA PHE A 799 -41.94 8.96 5.81
C PHE A 799 -43.40 9.15 6.25
N GLU A 800 -43.68 9.98 7.28
CA GLU A 800 -45.06 10.34 7.67
C GLU A 800 -45.82 11.10 6.59
#